data_AF-A0A2P2D8A5-F1
#
_entry.id   AF-A0A2P2D8A5-F1
#
_cell.length_a   1.000
_cell.length_b   1.000
_cell.length_c   1.000
_cell.angle_alpha   90.00
_cell.angle_beta   90.00
_cell.angle_gamma   90.00
#
_symmetry.space_group_name_H-M   'P 1'
#
loop_
_entity.id
_entity.type
_entity.pdbx_description
1 polymer ?
#
loop_
_entity_poly.entity_id
_entity_poly.type
_entity_poly.pdbx_seq_one_letter_code
_entity_poly.pdbx_strand_id
1 'polypeptide(L)'
;MFQLSRFQKNTLLIFILLASIAYAPLYYSIKNVVKKESIPITLETPETVVFFSLGEFDSKREMSDPRTIQLLLQTTHFQFQNTTDAVYLGKHSELSPSKQSRSEIILSGTFQWEEKGIKFTPKLRYVESKSTTTGNPIFVKYEERGKLILEVQSSLTHLVDETIRLNRLIKRNPQWVFVSEEEILSESEFVKLSEYDFNASSESRKTVLVSLNLKTNFTEWLKVKDRLEKQTEDNLKEIWKEVGSNAKLSKFLRFQIAKNISHFYFDKAEYSKSIEYATFAKREKESSKQVFHSDYADILSLIGKCLVLDGKKEESIFYLTSAKKIYETLGLLTDPDGIQNSYFYGLVLFDVSQLELSAYELSFIQGKLSDVYQTIYLDYNLAQTLYRLGRYDATITLLKEQRTKIFEVSIPNFDIALQSLLLYGAAQYNVGNWSIAKSVWESILHAKSTYAIEEKPYYRFALFNLSILSRERNHIEESEEYYKQYVKLSPYGQIEPIPTTVNFEIGKPIYPYTWNLTNNGLFSELEEKTIRSYTGRYLFQSQDEEIRARTYENRLEDTNLILDDLLNPNAYLSKSMLVLRKSLFGDLKLHERGNQVVFLDIGPALNHPEYPGVTSQAVAKHFPKMEVVLWELPGEVELFLKKVKPELKEKLYSFSNIRILSADGVGDFQTEYNDPKHWILRNRSIPNLKQKTVIIRAANSIDIYEPYTKILPHFQNLGKELKENPVLYFFNRSILLKPKGKEKFILIGNQSIRGFHHNFQSLDRNGEPPYSILPFSISEEVIP
;
A
#
# COMPACT_ATOMS: atom_id res chain seq x y z
N MET A 1 49.08 17.27 -5.84
CA MET A 1 48.50 17.69 -4.54
C MET A 1 48.48 19.21 -4.54
N PHE A 2 47.33 19.85 -4.79
CA PHE A 2 47.24 21.31 -4.93
C PHE A 2 47.34 21.99 -3.54
N GLN A 3 48.27 22.93 -3.37
CA GLN A 3 48.39 23.75 -2.17
C GLN A 3 47.30 24.83 -2.17
N LEU A 4 46.27 24.65 -1.35
CA LEU A 4 45.25 25.66 -1.10
C LEU A 4 45.87 26.92 -0.47
N SER A 5 45.47 28.09 -0.97
CA SER A 5 45.91 29.39 -0.43
C SER A 5 45.37 29.63 0.99
N ARG A 6 46.00 30.54 1.74
CA ARG A 6 45.60 30.86 3.12
C ARG A 6 44.15 31.38 3.19
N PHE A 7 43.70 32.09 2.15
CA PHE A 7 42.30 32.51 2.01
C PHE A 7 41.38 31.31 1.83
N GLN A 8 41.70 30.38 0.92
CA GLN A 8 40.90 29.17 0.70
C GLN A 8 40.83 28.28 1.94
N LYS A 9 41.93 28.17 2.71
CA LYS A 9 41.95 27.45 3.99
C LYS A 9 41.04 28.11 5.03
N ASN A 10 41.05 29.44 5.11
CA ASN A 10 40.21 30.18 6.05
C ASN A 10 38.73 30.16 5.63
N THR A 11 38.43 30.25 4.33
CA THR A 11 37.06 30.08 3.80
C THR A 11 36.55 28.67 4.07
N LEU A 12 37.37 27.65 3.83
CA LEU A 12 37.04 26.26 4.16
C LEU A 12 36.83 26.07 5.67
N LEU A 13 37.67 26.68 6.51
CA LEU A 13 37.54 26.64 7.96
C LEU A 13 36.26 27.33 8.43
N ILE A 14 35.89 28.46 7.82
CA ILE A 14 34.63 29.18 8.09
C ILE A 14 33.43 28.37 7.62
N PHE A 15 33.49 27.71 6.46
CA PHE A 15 32.44 26.78 6.02
C PHE A 15 32.31 25.56 6.94
N ILE A 16 33.43 25.01 7.41
CA ILE A 16 33.44 23.91 8.39
C ILE A 16 32.86 24.40 9.73
N LEU A 17 33.21 25.61 10.18
CA LEU A 17 32.67 26.21 11.41
C LEU A 17 31.18 26.53 11.29
N LEU A 18 30.73 27.09 10.16
CA LEU A 18 29.33 27.36 9.88
C LEU A 18 28.52 26.06 9.77
N ALA A 19 29.06 25.03 9.13
CA ALA A 19 28.48 23.68 9.16
C ALA A 19 28.45 23.14 10.59
N SER A 20 29.51 23.30 11.38
CA SER A 20 29.55 22.85 12.77
C SER A 20 28.55 23.59 13.67
N ILE A 21 28.27 24.87 13.39
CA ILE A 21 27.30 25.71 14.12
C ILE A 21 25.86 25.39 13.71
N ALA A 22 25.59 25.19 12.41
CA ALA A 22 24.28 24.75 11.91
C ALA A 22 23.90 23.35 12.45
N TYR A 23 24.90 22.51 12.71
CA TYR A 23 24.73 21.18 13.30
C TYR A 23 24.85 21.16 14.83
N ALA A 24 25.02 22.30 15.52
CA ALA A 24 25.30 22.30 16.97
C ALA A 24 24.20 21.63 17.83
N PRO A 25 22.89 21.84 17.61
CA PRO A 25 21.85 21.17 18.39
C PRO A 25 21.88 19.65 18.20
N LEU A 26 22.14 19.19 16.97
CA LEU A 26 22.31 17.78 16.62
C LEU A 26 23.61 17.22 17.21
N TYR A 27 24.73 17.95 17.16
CA TYR A 27 26.00 17.54 17.75
C TYR A 27 25.87 17.39 19.27
N TYR A 28 25.18 18.28 19.99
CA TYR A 28 25.00 18.15 21.44
C TYR A 28 23.97 17.08 21.82
N SER A 29 22.88 16.92 21.07
CA SER A 29 21.90 15.83 21.25
C SER A 29 22.54 14.47 20.96
N ILE A 30 23.16 14.30 19.79
CA ILE A 30 23.92 13.11 19.42
C ILE A 30 25.08 12.89 20.40
N LYS A 31 25.86 13.90 20.81
CA LYS A 31 26.96 13.72 21.78
C LYS A 31 26.48 13.27 23.15
N ASN A 32 25.31 13.72 23.61
CA ASN A 32 24.73 13.29 24.88
C ASN A 32 24.14 11.88 24.80
N VAL A 33 23.55 11.50 23.66
CA VAL A 33 23.09 10.13 23.38
C VAL A 33 24.26 9.18 23.15
N VAL A 34 25.26 9.56 22.36
CA VAL A 34 26.53 8.84 22.12
C VAL A 34 27.36 8.68 23.39
N LYS A 35 27.27 9.60 24.35
CA LYS A 35 27.86 9.42 25.69
C LYS A 35 27.18 8.30 26.50
N LYS A 36 25.91 7.99 26.22
CA LYS A 36 25.15 6.90 26.86
C LYS A 36 25.20 5.59 26.05
N GLU A 37 25.30 5.69 24.73
CA GLU A 37 25.29 4.55 23.81
C GLU A 37 26.45 4.68 22.81
N SER A 38 27.61 4.12 23.14
CA SER A 38 28.69 4.00 22.17
C SER A 38 28.43 2.78 21.28
N ILE A 39 28.27 3.00 19.97
CA ILE A 39 28.43 1.92 18.98
C ILE A 39 29.84 1.37 19.18
N PRO A 40 30.04 0.04 19.23
CA PRO A 40 31.38 -0.52 19.19
C PRO A 40 32.08 -0.03 17.92
N ILE A 41 33.08 0.84 18.10
CA ILE A 41 33.93 1.36 17.02
C ILE A 41 34.88 0.24 16.60
N THR A 42 34.32 -0.78 15.95
CA THR A 42 35.05 -1.65 15.04
C THR A 42 34.41 -1.41 13.68
N LEU A 43 34.64 -0.20 13.12
CA LEU A 43 34.26 0.09 11.74
C LEU A 43 35.18 -0.73 10.83
N GLU A 44 34.83 -1.99 10.67
CA GLU A 44 35.32 -2.83 9.58
C GLU A 44 34.95 -2.13 8.28
N THR A 45 35.94 -1.92 7.40
CA THR A 45 35.65 -1.36 6.09
C THR A 45 35.25 -2.51 5.15
N PRO A 46 34.37 -2.26 4.17
CA PRO A 46 33.87 -3.31 3.29
C PRO A 46 34.98 -4.05 2.54
N GLU A 47 36.15 -3.42 2.38
CA GLU A 47 37.33 -3.99 1.74
C GLU A 47 38.08 -4.99 2.63
N THR A 48 37.83 -4.98 3.94
CA THR A 48 38.56 -5.79 4.93
C THR A 48 37.89 -7.12 5.27
N VAL A 49 36.64 -7.32 4.87
CA VAL A 49 35.84 -8.53 5.17
C VAL A 49 35.26 -9.15 3.90
N VAL A 50 34.98 -10.46 3.98
CA VAL A 50 34.45 -11.24 2.86
C VAL A 50 32.92 -11.25 2.91
N PHE A 51 32.28 -10.97 1.76
CA PHE A 51 30.84 -11.10 1.60
C PHE A 51 30.52 -12.39 0.85
N PHE A 52 29.79 -13.30 1.49
CA PHE A 52 29.51 -14.60 0.90
C PHE A 52 28.06 -15.04 1.09
N SER A 53 27.63 -15.93 0.20
CA SER A 53 26.29 -16.54 0.22
C SER A 53 26.38 -18.03 -0.06
N LEU A 54 25.32 -18.76 0.29
CA LEU A 54 25.20 -20.19 0.07
C LEU A 54 24.34 -20.43 -1.17
N GLY A 55 24.92 -20.99 -2.23
CA GLY A 55 24.22 -21.50 -3.40
C GLY A 55 23.65 -22.90 -3.17
N GLU A 56 23.12 -23.48 -4.24
CA GLU A 56 22.51 -24.81 -4.20
C GLU A 56 23.55 -25.94 -4.13
N PHE A 57 23.09 -27.10 -3.65
CA PHE A 57 23.86 -28.33 -3.65
C PHE A 57 23.33 -29.31 -4.70
N ASP A 58 24.19 -29.71 -5.64
CA ASP A 58 23.82 -30.55 -6.79
C ASP A 58 24.11 -32.04 -6.56
N SER A 59 23.51 -32.93 -7.38
CA SER A 59 23.85 -34.36 -7.47
C SER A 59 24.31 -34.76 -8.88
N LYS A 60 25.31 -35.65 -8.99
CA LYS A 60 25.90 -36.11 -10.26
C LYS A 60 25.31 -37.41 -10.87
N ARG A 61 24.37 -38.10 -10.20
CA ARG A 61 23.82 -39.42 -10.64
C ARG A 61 22.30 -39.53 -10.47
N GLU A 62 21.69 -40.49 -11.18
CA GLU A 62 20.26 -40.87 -11.07
C GLU A 62 19.85 -41.32 -9.66
N MET A 63 20.77 -41.90 -8.88
CA MET A 63 20.57 -42.13 -7.44
C MET A 63 21.00 -40.89 -6.66
N SER A 64 20.03 -40.13 -6.16
CA SER A 64 20.23 -39.00 -5.25
C SER A 64 19.36 -39.18 -4.01
N ASP A 65 19.79 -38.61 -2.88
CA ASP A 65 18.96 -38.47 -1.68
C ASP A 65 18.66 -36.98 -1.45
N PRO A 66 17.56 -36.45 -2.02
CA PRO A 66 17.20 -35.04 -1.92
C PRO A 66 17.01 -34.58 -0.47
N ARG A 67 16.53 -35.47 0.40
CA ARG A 67 16.29 -35.16 1.82
C ARG A 67 17.59 -34.86 2.55
N THR A 68 18.61 -35.67 2.30
CA THR A 68 19.96 -35.43 2.84
C THR A 68 20.57 -34.14 2.31
N ILE A 69 20.44 -33.85 1.01
CA ILE A 69 20.92 -32.60 0.43
C ILE A 69 20.24 -31.40 1.10
N GLN A 70 18.91 -31.44 1.23
CA GLN A 70 18.13 -30.37 1.84
C GLN A 70 18.50 -30.18 3.31
N LEU A 71 18.64 -31.25 4.09
CA LEU A 71 19.10 -31.18 5.48
C LEU A 71 20.47 -30.50 5.56
N LEU A 72 21.44 -30.95 4.75
CA LEU A 72 22.81 -30.41 4.75
C LEU A 72 22.83 -28.94 4.33
N LEU A 73 22.02 -28.54 3.36
CA LEU A 73 21.88 -27.14 2.96
C LEU A 73 21.35 -26.28 4.12
N GLN A 74 20.31 -26.73 4.82
CA GLN A 74 19.68 -25.99 5.91
C GLN A 74 20.56 -25.93 7.17
N THR A 75 21.26 -27.02 7.51
CA THR A 75 22.23 -27.01 8.61
C THR A 75 23.41 -26.10 8.29
N THR A 76 23.92 -26.14 7.06
CA THR A 76 25.02 -25.27 6.62
C THR A 76 24.61 -23.80 6.66
N HIS A 77 23.40 -23.48 6.18
CA HIS A 77 22.81 -22.14 6.28
C HIS A 77 22.76 -21.64 7.73
N PHE A 78 22.21 -22.46 8.64
CA PHE A 78 22.14 -22.14 10.06
C PHE A 78 23.53 -21.87 10.67
N GLN A 79 24.53 -22.69 10.33
CA GLN A 79 25.88 -22.49 10.86
C GLN A 79 26.54 -21.22 10.33
N PHE A 80 26.38 -20.91 9.04
CA PHE A 80 26.96 -19.69 8.46
C PHE A 80 26.37 -18.39 9.02
N GLN A 81 25.15 -18.41 9.56
CA GLN A 81 24.57 -17.26 10.29
C GLN A 81 25.32 -16.92 11.59
N ASN A 82 26.13 -17.85 12.12
CA ASN A 82 26.94 -17.66 13.31
C ASN A 82 28.36 -17.15 13.03
N THR A 83 28.72 -16.97 11.75
CA THR A 83 30.07 -16.52 11.36
C THR A 83 30.38 -15.13 11.92
N THR A 84 31.63 -14.91 12.33
CA THR A 84 32.17 -13.56 12.65
C THR A 84 33.36 -13.25 11.73
N ASP A 85 33.74 -11.98 11.65
CA ASP A 85 34.84 -11.50 10.79
C ASP A 85 34.61 -11.76 9.29
N ALA A 86 33.36 -12.04 8.90
CA ALA A 86 32.84 -12.11 7.53
C ALA A 86 31.33 -11.85 7.52
N VAL A 87 30.80 -11.48 6.37
CA VAL A 87 29.37 -11.16 6.19
C VAL A 87 28.69 -12.26 5.40
N TYR A 88 27.93 -13.10 6.11
CA TYR A 88 27.03 -14.05 5.48
C TYR A 88 25.73 -13.37 5.07
N LEU A 89 25.42 -13.38 3.78
CA LEU A 89 24.24 -12.69 3.26
C LEU A 89 22.98 -13.56 3.27
N GLY A 90 23.13 -14.90 3.30
CA GLY A 90 22.04 -15.87 3.27
C GLY A 90 22.16 -16.88 2.13
N LYS A 91 21.05 -17.57 1.82
CA LYS A 91 20.94 -18.46 0.66
C LYS A 91 20.75 -17.63 -0.60
N HIS A 92 21.64 -17.79 -1.58
CA HIS A 92 21.78 -16.89 -2.74
C HIS A 92 20.48 -16.77 -3.56
N SER A 93 19.75 -17.88 -3.73
CA SER A 93 18.47 -17.95 -4.44
C SER A 93 17.34 -17.16 -3.76
N GLU A 94 17.45 -16.90 -2.46
CA GLU A 94 16.44 -16.20 -1.65
C GLU A 94 16.83 -14.73 -1.35
N LEU A 95 18.00 -14.28 -1.80
CA LEU A 95 18.49 -12.92 -1.56
C LEU A 95 17.79 -11.89 -2.45
N SER A 96 17.67 -10.67 -1.92
CA SER A 96 17.32 -9.50 -2.74
C SER A 96 18.36 -9.28 -3.85
N PRO A 97 18.01 -8.60 -4.95
CA PRO A 97 18.98 -8.25 -6.00
C PRO A 97 20.19 -7.48 -5.45
N SER A 98 19.98 -6.59 -4.48
CA SER A 98 21.06 -5.85 -3.80
C SER A 98 22.01 -6.79 -3.06
N LYS A 99 21.49 -7.74 -2.25
CA LYS A 99 22.31 -8.74 -1.54
C LYS A 99 22.98 -9.74 -2.49
N GLN A 100 22.33 -10.13 -3.59
CA GLN A 100 22.96 -10.96 -4.63
C GLN A 100 24.14 -10.23 -5.27
N SER A 101 23.96 -8.96 -5.65
CA SER A 101 25.03 -8.14 -6.24
C SER A 101 26.19 -7.89 -5.28
N ARG A 102 25.92 -7.87 -3.98
CA ARG A 102 26.95 -7.69 -2.96
C ARG A 102 27.73 -8.96 -2.65
N SER A 103 27.18 -10.14 -2.94
CA SER A 103 27.88 -11.42 -2.75
C SER A 103 29.14 -11.45 -3.60
N GLU A 104 30.30 -11.63 -2.98
CA GLU A 104 31.57 -11.77 -3.70
C GLU A 104 31.83 -13.24 -4.02
N ILE A 105 31.45 -14.10 -3.07
CA ILE A 105 31.63 -15.55 -3.10
C ILE A 105 30.27 -16.25 -2.96
N ILE A 106 30.03 -17.24 -3.81
CA ILE A 106 28.90 -18.17 -3.69
C ILE A 106 29.47 -19.56 -3.41
N LEU A 107 29.19 -20.07 -2.22
CA LEU A 107 29.58 -21.41 -1.80
C LEU A 107 28.52 -22.41 -2.22
N SER A 108 28.93 -23.50 -2.85
CA SER A 108 28.05 -24.56 -3.32
C SER A 108 28.80 -25.88 -3.29
N GLY A 109 28.19 -26.96 -3.76
CA GLY A 109 28.91 -28.22 -3.87
C GLY A 109 28.14 -29.26 -4.66
N THR A 110 28.79 -30.38 -4.88
CA THR A 110 28.19 -31.51 -5.61
C THR A 110 28.39 -32.79 -4.85
N PHE A 111 27.29 -33.49 -4.64
CA PHE A 111 27.24 -34.80 -4.02
C PHE A 111 27.29 -35.91 -5.07
N GLN A 112 27.94 -37.00 -4.71
CA GLN A 112 27.98 -38.23 -5.46
C GLN A 112 27.81 -39.40 -4.49
N TRP A 113 26.74 -40.17 -4.68
CA TRP A 113 26.49 -41.40 -3.93
C TRP A 113 27.31 -42.53 -4.54
N GLU A 114 28.13 -43.17 -3.71
CA GLU A 114 29.01 -44.29 -4.05
C GLU A 114 28.64 -45.50 -3.19
N GLU A 115 29.05 -46.71 -3.59
CA GLU A 115 28.62 -47.96 -2.91
C GLU A 115 28.94 -48.00 -1.41
N LYS A 116 30.00 -47.33 -0.98
CA LYS A 116 30.51 -47.37 0.41
C LYS A 116 30.31 -46.06 1.18
N GLY A 117 29.70 -45.05 0.57
CA GLY A 117 29.57 -43.74 1.21
C GLY A 117 29.17 -42.60 0.27
N ILE A 118 29.29 -41.39 0.77
CA ILE A 118 28.89 -40.16 0.09
C ILE A 118 30.14 -39.30 -0.12
N LYS A 119 30.37 -38.92 -1.37
CA LYS A 119 31.43 -38.00 -1.76
C LYS A 119 30.85 -36.60 -1.96
N PHE A 120 31.45 -35.59 -1.33
CA PHE A 120 31.10 -34.19 -1.52
C PHE A 120 32.28 -33.43 -2.11
N THR A 121 32.03 -32.65 -3.15
CA THR A 121 33.02 -31.76 -3.76
C THR A 121 32.59 -30.32 -3.55
N PRO A 122 33.31 -29.53 -2.72
CA PRO A 122 32.98 -28.12 -2.49
C PRO A 122 33.29 -27.30 -3.75
N LYS A 123 32.46 -26.30 -4.00
CA LYS A 123 32.60 -25.34 -5.09
C LYS A 123 32.51 -23.93 -4.55
N LEU A 124 33.39 -23.07 -5.05
CA LEU A 124 33.41 -21.65 -4.77
C LEU A 124 33.30 -20.92 -6.09
N ARG A 125 32.21 -20.17 -6.29
CA ARG A 125 32.05 -19.29 -7.45
C ARG A 125 32.35 -17.86 -7.05
N TYR A 126 33.25 -17.23 -7.78
CA TYR A 126 33.49 -15.80 -7.71
C TYR A 126 32.47 -15.06 -8.57
N VAL A 127 31.79 -14.07 -7.99
CA VAL A 127 30.72 -13.34 -8.70
C VAL A 127 31.29 -12.42 -9.77
N GLU A 128 32.35 -11.67 -9.44
CA GLU A 128 32.96 -10.68 -10.34
C GLU A 128 33.58 -11.33 -11.59
N SER A 129 34.46 -12.31 -11.40
CA SER A 129 35.14 -13.01 -12.50
C SER A 129 34.27 -14.08 -13.18
N LYS A 130 33.14 -14.46 -12.55
CA LYS A 130 32.33 -15.63 -12.90
C LYS A 130 33.12 -16.95 -12.93
N SER A 131 34.32 -16.99 -12.35
CA SER A 131 35.13 -18.21 -12.27
C SER A 131 34.62 -19.11 -11.14
N THR A 132 34.81 -20.42 -11.31
CA THR A 132 34.48 -21.42 -10.28
C THR A 132 35.72 -22.23 -9.94
N THR A 133 36.03 -22.30 -8.66
CA THR A 133 37.10 -23.12 -8.11
C THR A 133 36.47 -24.31 -7.38
N THR A 134 37.01 -25.50 -7.62
CA THR A 134 36.62 -26.73 -6.93
C THR A 134 37.67 -27.07 -5.89
N GLY A 135 37.24 -27.32 -4.65
CA GLY A 135 38.14 -27.81 -3.60
C GLY A 135 38.33 -29.33 -3.66
N ASN A 136 39.16 -29.84 -2.74
CA ASN A 136 39.39 -31.27 -2.61
C ASN A 136 38.11 -31.99 -2.19
N PRO A 137 37.74 -33.10 -2.85
CA PRO A 137 36.56 -33.85 -2.47
C PRO A 137 36.79 -34.58 -1.14
N ILE A 138 35.76 -34.59 -0.30
CA ILE A 138 35.70 -35.38 0.93
C ILE A 138 34.85 -36.62 0.71
N PHE A 139 35.17 -37.71 1.42
CA PHE A 139 34.42 -38.97 1.37
C PHE A 139 34.04 -39.39 2.78
N VAL A 140 32.74 -39.58 3.03
CA VAL A 140 32.21 -40.02 4.32
C VAL A 140 31.52 -41.36 4.13
N LYS A 141 31.91 -42.36 4.92
CA LYS A 141 31.29 -43.69 4.87
C LYS A 141 29.85 -43.63 5.39
N TYR A 142 28.99 -44.56 4.94
CA TYR A 142 27.59 -44.58 5.39
C TYR A 142 27.47 -44.76 6.90
N GLU A 143 28.33 -45.56 7.54
CA GLU A 143 28.30 -45.78 8.99
C GLU A 143 28.67 -44.50 9.78
N GLU A 144 29.31 -43.54 9.13
CA GLU A 144 29.75 -42.27 9.71
C GLU A 144 28.94 -41.07 9.18
N ARG A 145 27.80 -41.33 8.54
CA ARG A 145 27.00 -40.33 7.81
C ARG A 145 26.67 -39.07 8.63
N GLY A 146 26.50 -39.18 9.95
CA GLY A 146 26.25 -38.02 10.79
C GLY A 146 27.42 -37.01 10.88
N LYS A 147 28.65 -37.42 10.51
CA LYS A 147 29.80 -36.51 10.33
C LYS A 147 29.69 -35.62 9.10
N LEU A 148 28.78 -35.90 8.16
CA LEU A 148 28.63 -35.14 6.91
C LEU A 148 28.47 -33.64 7.14
N ILE A 149 27.74 -33.22 8.17
CA ILE A 149 27.52 -31.79 8.47
C ILE A 149 28.87 -31.10 8.72
N LEU A 150 29.69 -31.67 9.61
CA LEU A 150 31.00 -31.12 9.97
C LEU A 150 31.97 -31.17 8.78
N GLU A 151 32.01 -32.29 8.06
CA GLU A 151 32.92 -32.49 6.93
C GLU A 151 32.58 -31.54 5.76
N VAL A 152 31.29 -31.41 5.40
CA VAL A 152 30.82 -30.47 4.36
C VAL A 152 31.16 -29.04 4.75
N GLN A 153 30.87 -28.65 6.00
CA GLN A 153 31.19 -27.31 6.50
C GLN A 153 32.70 -27.05 6.42
N SER A 154 33.51 -27.96 6.95
CA SER A 154 34.98 -27.85 6.97
C SER A 154 35.56 -27.77 5.56
N SER A 155 35.01 -28.55 4.63
CA SER A 155 35.41 -28.56 3.22
C SER A 155 35.11 -27.22 2.54
N LEU A 156 33.94 -26.63 2.80
CA LEU A 156 33.55 -25.32 2.27
C LEU A 156 34.37 -24.17 2.86
N THR A 157 34.56 -24.14 4.18
CA THR A 157 35.30 -23.08 4.87
C THR A 157 36.79 -23.14 4.53
N HIS A 158 37.37 -24.34 4.47
CA HIS A 158 38.75 -24.53 3.98
C HIS A 158 38.93 -23.98 2.57
N LEU A 159 37.98 -24.24 1.67
CA LEU A 159 38.04 -23.70 0.31
C LEU A 159 38.04 -22.17 0.31
N VAL A 160 37.29 -21.51 1.20
CA VAL A 160 37.33 -20.05 1.36
C VAL A 160 38.69 -19.59 1.88
N ASP A 161 39.18 -20.17 2.96
CA ASP A 161 40.44 -19.75 3.59
C ASP A 161 41.64 -19.94 2.66
N GLU A 162 41.68 -21.06 1.94
CA GLU A 162 42.69 -21.32 0.92
C GLU A 162 42.58 -20.32 -0.23
N THR A 163 41.37 -19.98 -0.63
CA THR A 163 41.10 -19.02 -1.69
C THR A 163 41.56 -17.60 -1.32
N ILE A 164 41.29 -17.16 -0.09
CA ILE A 164 41.80 -15.88 0.46
C ILE A 164 43.33 -15.87 0.44
N ARG A 165 43.95 -16.96 0.93
CA ARG A 165 45.40 -17.13 1.00
C ARG A 165 46.07 -17.11 -0.39
N LEU A 166 45.56 -17.90 -1.34
CA LEU A 166 46.16 -18.07 -2.66
C LEU A 166 46.05 -16.80 -3.53
N ASN A 167 44.93 -16.09 -3.43
CA ASN A 167 44.71 -14.86 -4.20
C ASN A 167 45.28 -13.62 -3.51
N ARG A 168 45.99 -13.80 -2.37
CA ARG A 168 46.56 -12.71 -1.54
C ARG A 168 45.55 -11.61 -1.25
N LEU A 169 44.28 -11.98 -1.05
CA LEU A 169 43.24 -11.02 -0.71
C LEU A 169 43.57 -10.45 0.67
N ILE A 170 43.67 -9.11 0.79
CA ILE A 170 43.89 -8.41 2.06
C ILE A 170 42.55 -8.34 2.82
N LYS A 171 41.95 -9.51 3.08
CA LYS A 171 40.71 -9.67 3.84
C LYS A 171 41.04 -10.49 5.08
N ARG A 172 40.45 -10.15 6.23
CA ARG A 172 40.59 -10.96 7.44
C ARG A 172 40.01 -12.35 7.18
N ASN A 173 40.65 -13.38 7.74
CA ASN A 173 40.09 -14.72 7.67
C ASN A 173 38.82 -14.77 8.52
N PRO A 174 37.70 -15.30 7.98
CA PRO A 174 36.48 -15.49 8.76
C PRO A 174 36.72 -16.37 9.97
N GLN A 175 36.01 -16.10 11.08
CA GLN A 175 35.94 -17.04 12.19
C GLN A 175 34.68 -17.89 12.06
N TRP A 176 34.91 -19.16 11.79
CA TRP A 176 33.87 -20.15 11.58
C TRP A 176 33.43 -20.76 12.91
N VAL A 177 32.11 -20.88 13.11
CA VAL A 177 31.52 -21.65 14.20
C VAL A 177 31.19 -23.04 13.68
N PHE A 178 31.95 -24.04 14.12
CA PHE A 178 31.75 -25.43 13.74
C PHE A 178 30.79 -26.15 14.69
N VAL A 179 30.14 -27.18 14.16
CA VAL A 179 29.42 -28.17 14.98
C VAL A 179 30.44 -28.84 15.93
N SER A 180 30.12 -28.87 17.23
CA SER A 180 31.02 -29.53 18.21
C SER A 180 30.96 -31.05 18.04
N GLU A 181 32.01 -31.75 18.50
CA GLU A 181 32.03 -33.22 18.45
C GLU A 181 30.83 -33.86 19.20
N GLU A 182 30.35 -33.20 20.25
CA GLU A 182 29.18 -33.61 21.04
C GLU A 182 27.85 -33.45 20.28
N GLU A 183 27.82 -32.63 19.23
CA GLU A 183 26.64 -32.40 18.38
C GLU A 183 26.64 -33.27 17.11
N ILE A 184 27.69 -34.07 16.87
CA ILE A 184 27.75 -35.00 15.74
C ILE A 184 26.73 -36.11 15.96
N LEU A 185 25.82 -36.26 14.99
CA LEU A 185 24.78 -37.28 15.03
C LEU A 185 25.36 -38.67 14.73
N SER A 186 24.76 -39.72 15.28
CA SER A 186 24.93 -41.08 14.74
C SER A 186 24.28 -41.19 13.36
N GLU A 187 24.63 -42.23 12.59
CA GLU A 187 23.99 -42.53 11.30
C GLU A 187 22.47 -42.58 11.42
N SER A 188 21.97 -43.32 12.42
CA SER A 188 20.53 -43.50 12.62
C SER A 188 19.81 -42.20 12.98
N GLU A 189 20.45 -41.32 13.75
CA GLU A 189 19.90 -40.02 14.13
C GLU A 189 19.90 -39.05 12.95
N PHE A 190 20.96 -39.07 12.14
CA PHE A 190 21.04 -38.28 10.91
C PHE A 190 19.95 -38.67 9.91
N VAL A 191 19.75 -39.98 9.69
CA VAL A 191 18.71 -40.48 8.79
C VAL A 191 17.32 -40.04 9.27
N LYS A 192 17.01 -40.20 10.56
CA LYS A 192 15.74 -39.72 11.12
C LYS A 192 15.57 -38.21 10.96
N LEU A 193 16.62 -37.41 11.20
CA LEU A 193 16.54 -35.96 11.02
C LEU A 193 16.34 -35.59 9.54
N SER A 194 16.89 -36.37 8.59
CA SER A 194 16.68 -36.13 7.16
C SER A 194 15.24 -36.34 6.70
N GLU A 195 14.43 -37.08 7.48
CA GLU A 195 12.99 -37.21 7.21
C GLU A 195 12.21 -35.92 7.52
N TYR A 196 12.82 -34.94 8.19
CA TYR A 196 12.21 -33.65 8.45
C TYR A 196 12.00 -32.86 7.15
N ASP A 197 10.75 -32.80 6.69
CA ASP A 197 10.36 -31.99 5.54
C ASP A 197 10.03 -30.56 5.97
N PHE A 198 10.87 -29.62 5.53
CA PHE A 198 10.72 -28.19 5.81
C PHE A 198 9.42 -27.59 5.24
N ASN A 199 8.85 -28.23 4.21
CA ASN A 199 7.64 -27.79 3.52
C ASN A 199 6.37 -28.52 3.99
N ALA A 200 6.49 -29.50 4.90
CA ALA A 200 5.34 -30.21 5.44
C ALA A 200 4.50 -29.36 6.40
N SER A 201 3.29 -29.83 6.71
CA SER A 201 2.40 -29.17 7.68
C SER A 201 3.03 -29.10 9.08
N SER A 202 2.68 -28.07 9.86
CA SER A 202 3.20 -27.90 11.23
C SER A 202 2.99 -29.15 12.11
N GLU A 203 1.87 -29.85 11.97
CA GLU A 203 1.59 -31.08 12.73
C GLU A 203 2.52 -32.25 12.34
N SER A 204 2.80 -32.40 11.04
CA SER A 204 3.75 -33.39 10.54
C SER A 204 5.17 -33.11 11.04
N ARG A 205 5.59 -31.84 10.97
CA ARG A 205 6.91 -31.41 11.45
C ARG A 205 7.05 -31.58 12.97
N LYS A 206 6.01 -31.30 13.76
CA LYS A 206 5.98 -31.56 15.21
C LYS A 206 6.16 -33.03 15.53
N THR A 207 5.46 -33.90 14.81
CA THR A 207 5.53 -35.36 15.04
C THR A 207 6.96 -35.86 14.87
N VAL A 208 7.63 -35.43 13.80
CA VAL A 208 9.06 -35.75 13.56
C VAL A 208 9.94 -35.17 14.66
N LEU A 209 9.79 -33.88 15.02
CA LEU A 209 10.60 -33.25 16.07
C LEU A 209 10.40 -33.84 17.47
N VAL A 210 9.19 -34.29 17.82
CA VAL A 210 8.92 -34.98 19.10
C VAL A 210 9.58 -36.35 19.12
N SER A 211 9.62 -37.05 17.99
CA SER A 211 10.32 -38.34 17.88
C SER A 211 11.85 -38.21 17.94
N LEU A 212 12.38 -37.01 17.67
CA LEU A 212 13.80 -36.68 17.71
C LEU A 212 14.22 -36.21 19.12
N ASN A 213 14.72 -37.11 19.95
CA ASN A 213 15.32 -36.76 21.25
C ASN A 213 16.77 -36.23 21.11
N LEU A 214 17.00 -35.35 20.13
CA LEU A 214 18.30 -34.75 19.84
C LEU A 214 18.41 -33.38 20.50
N LYS A 215 19.56 -33.11 21.11
CA LYS A 215 19.90 -31.84 21.77
C LYS A 215 21.02 -31.10 21.04
N THR A 216 20.88 -30.95 19.73
CA THR A 216 21.78 -30.08 18.94
C THR A 216 21.19 -28.67 18.84
N ASN A 217 22.05 -27.67 18.69
CA ASN A 217 21.61 -26.29 18.45
C ASN A 217 20.65 -26.15 17.26
N PHE A 218 20.88 -26.92 16.19
CA PHE A 218 20.02 -26.90 15.00
C PHE A 218 18.64 -27.50 15.29
N THR A 219 18.56 -28.64 15.98
CA THR A 219 17.27 -29.26 16.33
C THR A 219 16.48 -28.42 17.32
N GLU A 220 17.14 -27.75 18.27
CA GLU A 220 16.49 -26.78 19.17
C GLU A 220 15.95 -25.58 18.40
N TRP A 221 16.71 -25.06 17.42
CA TRP A 221 16.22 -24.04 16.50
C TRP A 221 14.97 -24.48 15.74
N LEU A 222 14.95 -25.71 15.20
CA LEU A 222 13.75 -26.22 14.50
C LEU A 222 12.52 -26.29 15.41
N LYS A 223 12.69 -26.77 16.65
CA LYS A 223 11.60 -26.82 17.65
C LYS A 223 11.05 -25.42 17.95
N VAL A 224 11.93 -24.45 18.16
CA VAL A 224 11.53 -23.06 18.41
C VAL A 224 10.87 -22.44 17.18
N LYS A 225 11.45 -22.62 15.99
CA LYS A 225 10.94 -22.05 14.74
C LYS A 225 9.50 -22.48 14.48
N ASP A 226 9.19 -23.77 14.64
CA ASP A 226 7.84 -24.28 14.45
C ASP A 226 6.84 -23.76 15.51
N ARG A 227 7.31 -23.47 16.74
CA ARG A 227 6.50 -22.81 17.76
C ARG A 227 6.26 -21.33 17.45
N LEU A 228 7.23 -20.62 16.89
CA LEU A 228 7.11 -19.20 16.53
C LEU A 228 6.04 -18.95 15.46
N GLU A 229 5.73 -19.94 14.61
CA GLU A 229 4.71 -19.82 13.55
C GLU A 229 3.29 -19.57 14.08
N LYS A 230 2.98 -19.95 15.32
CA LYS A 230 1.65 -19.68 15.91
C LYS A 230 1.37 -18.17 16.06
N GLN A 231 2.41 -17.34 16.17
CA GLN A 231 2.34 -15.88 16.30
C GLN A 231 1.24 -15.36 17.25
N THR A 232 1.03 -16.02 18.39
CA THR A 232 0.13 -15.52 19.46
C THR A 232 0.93 -14.97 20.64
N GLU A 233 0.40 -13.95 21.31
CA GLU A 233 1.12 -13.28 22.42
C GLU A 233 1.47 -14.27 23.55
N ASP A 234 0.54 -15.13 23.95
CA ASP A 234 0.76 -16.13 25.01
C ASP A 234 1.87 -17.13 24.66
N ASN A 235 1.86 -17.63 23.42
CA ASN A 235 2.87 -18.56 22.94
C ASN A 235 4.25 -17.90 22.87
N LEU A 236 4.32 -16.65 22.40
CA LEU A 236 5.58 -15.90 22.35
C LEU A 236 6.14 -15.60 23.75
N LYS A 237 5.28 -15.27 24.72
CA LYS A 237 5.68 -15.10 26.13
C LYS A 237 6.20 -16.40 26.74
N GLU A 238 5.54 -17.52 26.46
CA GLU A 238 5.97 -18.85 26.92
C GLU A 238 7.34 -19.22 26.34
N ILE A 239 7.53 -19.07 25.03
CA ILE A 239 8.83 -19.30 24.36
C ILE A 239 9.91 -18.41 24.99
N TRP A 240 9.61 -17.12 25.21
CA TRP A 240 10.59 -16.22 25.84
C TRP A 240 10.93 -16.61 27.27
N LYS A 241 9.96 -17.09 28.07
CA LYS A 241 10.20 -17.56 29.43
C LYS A 241 11.16 -18.76 29.46
N GLU A 242 11.05 -19.65 28.48
CA GLU A 242 11.94 -20.81 28.35
C GLU A 242 13.34 -20.45 27.83
N VAL A 243 13.43 -19.47 26.93
CA VAL A 243 14.67 -19.22 26.17
C VAL A 243 15.42 -17.96 26.60
N GLY A 244 14.70 -16.87 26.93
CA GLY A 244 15.27 -15.53 27.13
C GLY A 244 16.35 -15.45 28.22
N SER A 245 16.21 -16.23 29.29
CA SER A 245 17.18 -16.29 30.40
C SER A 245 18.04 -17.56 30.41
N ASN A 246 17.89 -18.44 29.42
CA ASN A 246 18.57 -19.72 29.40
C ASN A 246 19.97 -19.59 28.80
N ALA A 247 20.97 -19.50 29.68
CA ALA A 247 22.38 -19.39 29.30
C ALA A 247 22.92 -20.62 28.55
N LYS A 248 22.24 -21.76 28.59
CA LYS A 248 22.65 -22.98 27.87
C LYS A 248 22.34 -22.93 26.37
N LEU A 249 21.44 -22.05 25.95
CA LEU A 249 21.10 -21.88 24.54
C LEU A 249 22.08 -20.95 23.84
N SER A 250 22.24 -21.12 22.53
CA SER A 250 23.12 -20.27 21.74
C SER A 250 22.63 -18.81 21.72
N LYS A 251 23.58 -17.87 21.68
CA LYS A 251 23.28 -16.42 21.55
C LYS A 251 22.45 -16.13 20.29
N PHE A 252 22.73 -16.84 19.21
CA PHE A 252 22.00 -16.76 17.96
C PHE A 252 20.52 -17.14 18.12
N LEU A 253 20.22 -18.22 18.84
CA LEU A 253 18.83 -18.63 19.08
C LEU A 253 18.06 -17.56 19.87
N ARG A 254 18.66 -17.04 20.95
CA ARG A 254 18.07 -15.94 21.73
C ARG A 254 17.85 -14.68 20.88
N PHE A 255 18.83 -14.34 20.04
CA PHE A 255 18.70 -13.25 19.07
C PHE A 255 17.51 -13.43 18.13
N GLN A 256 17.38 -14.59 17.47
CA GLN A 256 16.30 -14.84 16.51
C GLN A 256 14.92 -14.79 17.17
N ILE A 257 14.79 -15.32 18.38
CA ILE A 257 13.51 -15.26 19.13
C ILE A 257 13.19 -13.82 19.50
N ALA A 258 14.14 -13.07 20.07
CA ALA A 258 13.93 -11.67 20.44
C ALA A 258 13.57 -10.81 19.21
N LYS A 259 14.23 -11.03 18.07
CA LYS A 259 13.91 -10.40 16.78
C LYS A 259 12.46 -10.68 16.38
N ASN A 260 12.05 -11.96 16.38
CA ASN A 260 10.69 -12.34 15.99
C ASN A 260 9.61 -11.77 16.92
N ILE A 261 9.83 -11.80 18.24
CA ILE A 261 8.90 -11.21 19.22
C ILE A 261 8.81 -9.69 19.04
N SER A 262 9.94 -9.03 18.77
CA SER A 262 9.97 -7.60 18.52
C SER A 262 9.17 -7.20 17.28
N HIS A 263 9.29 -7.96 16.17
CA HIS A 263 8.48 -7.75 14.97
C HIS A 263 6.99 -7.97 15.24
N PHE A 264 6.62 -9.02 15.99
CA PHE A 264 5.22 -9.26 16.37
C PHE A 264 4.60 -8.06 17.09
N TYR A 265 5.31 -7.47 18.06
CA TYR A 265 4.80 -6.29 18.76
C TYR A 265 4.85 -5.01 17.91
N PHE A 266 5.78 -4.90 16.96
CA PHE A 266 5.80 -3.80 15.99
C PHE A 266 4.53 -3.82 15.12
N ASP A 267 4.17 -4.99 14.59
CA ASP A 267 2.97 -5.16 13.74
C ASP A 267 1.66 -4.92 14.52
N LYS A 268 1.68 -5.08 15.84
CA LYS A 268 0.58 -4.73 16.76
C LYS A 268 0.55 -3.25 17.16
N ALA A 269 1.50 -2.43 16.69
CA ALA A 269 1.71 -1.05 17.11
C ALA A 269 2.00 -0.89 18.62
N GLU A 270 2.53 -1.94 19.27
CA GLU A 270 2.97 -1.92 20.67
C GLU A 270 4.47 -1.60 20.75
N TYR A 271 4.84 -0.38 20.34
CA TYR A 271 6.22 0.03 20.11
C TYR A 271 7.13 -0.09 21.34
N SER A 272 6.60 0.17 22.55
CA SER A 272 7.38 0.04 23.79
C SER A 272 7.84 -1.40 24.03
N LYS A 273 6.97 -2.40 23.83
CA LYS A 273 7.35 -3.82 23.94
C LYS A 273 8.28 -4.22 22.81
N SER A 274 8.02 -3.74 21.58
CA SER A 274 8.90 -4.01 20.45
C SER A 274 10.33 -3.54 20.70
N ILE A 275 10.52 -2.34 21.28
CA ILE A 275 11.83 -1.78 21.67
C ILE A 275 12.52 -2.64 22.74
N GLU A 276 11.78 -3.14 23.73
CA GLU A 276 12.33 -4.01 24.77
C GLU A 276 13.00 -5.25 24.16
N TYR A 277 12.26 -5.99 23.32
CA TYR A 277 12.77 -7.20 22.67
C TYR A 277 13.85 -6.90 21.62
N ALA A 278 13.73 -5.80 20.87
CA ALA A 278 14.79 -5.38 19.95
C ALA A 278 16.09 -5.05 20.70
N THR A 279 15.99 -4.46 21.90
CA THR A 279 17.16 -4.18 22.75
C THR A 279 17.81 -5.46 23.26
N PHE A 280 17.03 -6.50 23.58
CA PHE A 280 17.58 -7.82 23.88
C PHE A 280 18.32 -8.41 22.67
N ALA A 281 17.73 -8.36 21.48
CA ALA A 281 18.37 -8.82 20.25
C ALA A 281 19.69 -8.08 19.96
N LYS A 282 19.68 -6.74 20.09
CA LYS A 282 20.87 -5.88 19.96
C LYS A 282 22.01 -6.35 20.89
N ARG A 283 21.71 -6.58 22.17
CA ARG A 283 22.70 -7.04 23.18
C ARG A 283 23.30 -8.40 22.85
N GLU A 284 22.51 -9.35 22.33
CA GLU A 284 23.03 -10.66 21.92
C GLU A 284 24.04 -10.53 20.78
N LYS A 285 23.77 -9.69 19.77
CA LYS A 285 24.71 -9.39 18.65
C LYS A 285 25.97 -8.67 19.12
N GLU A 286 25.86 -7.69 20.00
CA GLU A 286 27.00 -6.99 20.59
C GLU A 286 27.89 -7.95 21.40
N SER A 287 27.28 -8.81 22.23
CA SER A 287 28.01 -9.77 23.05
C SER A 287 28.67 -10.90 22.24
N SER A 288 28.20 -11.15 21.02
CA SER A 288 28.77 -12.10 20.07
C SER A 288 29.71 -11.45 19.06
N LYS A 289 29.97 -10.13 19.19
CA LYS A 289 30.78 -9.32 18.25
C LYS A 289 30.27 -9.34 16.80
N GLN A 290 29.00 -9.68 16.59
CA GLN A 290 28.34 -9.71 15.28
C GLN A 290 27.64 -8.38 14.95
N VAL A 291 28.37 -7.26 15.08
CA VAL A 291 27.82 -5.92 14.89
C VAL A 291 27.93 -5.43 13.44
N PHE A 292 28.83 -6.00 12.66
CA PHE A 292 28.97 -5.73 11.23
C PHE A 292 28.15 -6.72 10.39
N HIS A 293 26.83 -6.66 10.54
CA HIS A 293 25.90 -7.59 9.88
C HIS A 293 24.56 -6.92 9.57
N SER A 294 23.87 -7.32 8.50
CA SER A 294 22.58 -6.72 8.12
C SER A 294 21.54 -6.88 9.23
N ASP A 295 21.43 -8.08 9.82
CA ASP A 295 20.57 -8.33 11.00
C ASP A 295 20.75 -7.33 12.15
N TYR A 296 21.97 -6.85 12.41
CA TYR A 296 22.20 -5.85 13.45
C TYR A 296 21.69 -4.47 13.01
N ALA A 297 21.91 -4.10 11.74
CA ALA A 297 21.33 -2.89 11.15
C ALA A 297 19.80 -2.94 11.16
N ASP A 298 19.18 -4.09 10.86
CA ASP A 298 17.73 -4.29 10.87
C ASP A 298 17.15 -4.04 12.26
N ILE A 299 17.80 -4.54 13.32
CA ILE A 299 17.38 -4.31 14.71
C ILE A 299 17.52 -2.85 15.11
N LEU A 300 18.63 -2.19 14.77
CA LEU A 300 18.78 -0.75 15.04
C LEU A 300 17.72 0.06 14.28
N SER A 301 17.46 -0.30 13.02
CA SER A 301 16.42 0.30 12.21
C SER A 301 15.04 0.12 12.84
N LEU A 302 14.73 -1.08 13.36
CA LEU A 302 13.48 -1.40 14.05
C LEU A 302 13.30 -0.57 15.32
N ILE A 303 14.32 -0.44 16.16
CA ILE A 303 14.29 0.44 17.35
C ILE A 303 14.03 1.88 16.92
N GLY A 304 14.75 2.37 15.91
CA GLY A 304 14.56 3.70 15.35
C GLY A 304 13.12 3.92 14.88
N LYS A 305 12.56 3.02 14.08
CA LYS A 305 11.17 3.06 13.60
C LYS A 305 10.18 3.11 14.77
N CYS A 306 10.34 2.25 15.77
CA CYS A 306 9.48 2.24 16.96
C CYS A 306 9.51 3.59 17.70
N LEU A 307 10.71 4.13 17.93
CA LEU A 307 10.87 5.41 18.64
C LEU A 307 10.19 6.56 17.90
N VAL A 308 10.31 6.62 16.58
CA VAL A 308 9.61 7.61 15.75
C VAL A 308 8.10 7.50 15.89
N LEU A 309 7.57 6.29 15.73
CA LEU A 309 6.13 6.04 15.77
C LEU A 309 5.55 6.24 17.17
N ASP A 310 6.36 6.10 18.22
CA ASP A 310 6.05 6.43 19.62
C ASP A 310 6.27 7.93 19.94
N GLY A 311 6.66 8.75 18.96
CA GLY A 311 6.84 10.20 19.11
C GLY A 311 8.21 10.65 19.67
N LYS A 312 9.12 9.73 19.98
CA LYS A 312 10.49 9.98 20.47
C LYS A 312 11.47 10.23 19.33
N LYS A 313 11.21 11.30 18.57
CA LYS A 313 11.90 11.60 17.30
C LYS A 313 13.41 11.82 17.47
N GLU A 314 13.84 12.56 18.49
CA GLU A 314 15.27 12.85 18.70
C GLU A 314 16.09 11.59 19.03
N GLU A 315 15.56 10.71 19.87
CA GLU A 315 16.21 9.44 20.23
C GLU A 315 16.34 8.51 19.01
N SER A 316 15.34 8.54 18.12
CA SER A 316 15.34 7.70 16.91
C SER A 316 16.47 8.03 15.94
N ILE A 317 16.95 9.28 15.89
CA ILE A 317 18.00 9.73 14.96
C ILE A 317 19.26 8.88 15.14
N PHE A 318 19.64 8.63 16.38
CA PHE A 318 20.83 7.82 16.69
C PHE A 318 20.73 6.44 16.07
N TYR A 319 19.62 5.74 16.30
CA TYR A 319 19.38 4.39 15.82
C TYR A 319 19.29 4.30 14.29
N LEU A 320 18.51 5.19 13.66
CA LEU A 320 18.34 5.23 12.20
C LEU A 320 19.63 5.63 11.47
N THR A 321 20.41 6.56 12.03
CA THR A 321 21.72 6.96 11.48
C THR A 321 22.72 5.81 11.58
N SER A 322 22.73 5.11 12.72
CA SER A 322 23.61 3.97 12.95
C SER A 322 23.30 2.82 12.00
N ALA A 323 22.02 2.45 11.87
CA ALA A 323 21.56 1.46 10.91
C ALA A 323 21.93 1.85 9.48
N LYS A 324 21.67 3.12 9.10
CA LYS A 324 22.04 3.66 7.78
C LYS A 324 23.53 3.50 7.51
N LYS A 325 24.38 3.84 8.48
CA LYS A 325 25.83 3.75 8.31
C LYS A 325 26.29 2.31 8.11
N ILE A 326 25.68 1.37 8.82
CA ILE A 326 25.96 -0.06 8.64
C ILE A 326 25.48 -0.51 7.26
N TYR A 327 24.27 -0.17 6.82
CA TYR A 327 23.81 -0.50 5.46
C TYR A 327 24.71 0.09 4.37
N GLU A 328 25.15 1.35 4.52
CA GLU A 328 26.11 1.98 3.61
C GLU A 328 27.42 1.19 3.54
N THR A 329 27.96 0.82 4.70
CA THR A 329 29.22 0.07 4.79
C THR A 329 29.05 -1.38 4.30
N LEU A 330 27.86 -1.97 4.41
CA LEU A 330 27.58 -3.28 3.84
C LEU A 330 27.30 -3.22 2.32
N GLY A 331 27.12 -2.03 1.73
CA GLY A 331 26.68 -1.87 0.34
C GLY A 331 25.21 -2.26 0.14
N LEU A 332 24.38 -2.11 1.17
CA LEU A 332 22.98 -2.53 1.24
C LEU A 332 21.99 -1.37 1.39
N LEU A 333 22.38 -0.13 1.05
CA LEU A 333 21.45 1.02 1.08
C LEU A 333 20.25 0.88 0.12
N THR A 334 20.42 0.12 -0.95
CA THR A 334 19.35 -0.19 -1.93
C THR A 334 18.66 -1.53 -1.64
N ASP A 335 19.00 -2.20 -0.55
CA ASP A 335 18.24 -3.34 -0.05
C ASP A 335 16.88 -2.84 0.50
N PRO A 336 15.79 -3.63 0.44
CA PRO A 336 14.49 -3.19 0.95
C PRO A 336 14.54 -2.63 2.38
N ASP A 337 15.27 -3.29 3.28
CA ASP A 337 15.44 -2.84 4.67
C ASP A 337 16.22 -1.52 4.76
N GLY A 338 17.26 -1.37 3.92
CA GLY A 338 18.04 -0.14 3.81
C GLY A 338 17.24 1.04 3.26
N ILE A 339 16.43 0.82 2.22
CA ILE A 339 15.51 1.82 1.65
C ILE A 339 14.49 2.25 2.71
N GLN A 340 13.91 1.28 3.42
CA GLN A 340 12.94 1.59 4.47
C GLN A 340 13.57 2.38 5.62
N ASN A 341 14.81 2.05 6.02
CA ASN A 341 15.55 2.82 7.00
C ASN A 341 15.77 4.27 6.52
N SER A 342 16.21 4.45 5.27
CA SER A 342 16.38 5.79 4.67
C SER A 342 15.07 6.57 4.60
N TYR A 343 13.94 5.91 4.36
CA TYR A 343 12.63 6.57 4.36
C TYR A 343 12.31 7.14 5.75
N PHE A 344 12.37 6.31 6.80
CA PHE A 344 12.17 6.80 8.17
C PHE A 344 13.18 7.88 8.56
N TYR A 345 14.45 7.69 8.22
CA TYR A 345 15.51 8.65 8.51
C TYR A 345 15.25 10.02 7.85
N GLY A 346 14.88 10.03 6.57
CA GLY A 346 14.55 11.26 5.85
C GLY A 346 13.37 12.01 6.48
N LEU A 347 12.34 11.31 6.94
CA LEU A 347 11.19 11.94 7.62
C LEU A 347 11.53 12.47 9.01
N VAL A 348 12.37 11.76 9.77
CA VAL A 348 12.83 12.26 11.07
C VAL A 348 13.67 13.52 10.91
N LEU A 349 14.53 13.56 9.88
CA LEU A 349 15.30 14.75 9.54
C LEU A 349 14.38 15.95 9.22
N PHE A 350 13.26 15.73 8.53
CA PHE A 350 12.25 16.76 8.34
C PHE A 350 11.71 17.26 9.68
N ASP A 351 11.32 16.35 10.56
CA ASP A 351 10.74 16.69 11.86
C ASP A 351 11.69 17.48 12.77
N VAL A 352 13.00 17.24 12.66
CA VAL A 352 14.03 18.02 13.38
C VAL A 352 14.58 19.21 12.58
N SER A 353 13.84 19.66 11.56
CA SER A 353 14.14 20.83 10.72
C SER A 353 15.48 20.77 9.96
N GLN A 354 15.96 19.56 9.64
CA GLN A 354 17.13 19.32 8.77
C GLN A 354 16.65 19.05 7.33
N LEU A 355 16.01 20.05 6.73
CA LEU A 355 15.23 19.90 5.51
C LEU A 355 16.07 19.53 4.28
N GLU A 356 17.28 20.04 4.14
CA GLU A 356 18.17 19.72 3.02
C GLU A 356 18.61 18.25 3.06
N LEU A 357 18.95 17.75 4.26
CA LEU A 357 19.29 16.34 4.46
C LEU A 357 18.06 15.45 4.23
N SER A 358 16.90 15.87 4.72
CA SER A 358 15.64 15.18 4.47
C SER A 358 15.37 15.06 2.96
N ALA A 359 15.48 16.16 2.22
CA ALA A 359 15.27 16.18 0.77
C ALA A 359 16.27 15.25 0.05
N TYR A 360 17.54 15.27 0.45
CA TYR A 360 18.56 14.37 -0.09
C TYR A 360 18.21 12.89 0.14
N GLU A 361 17.85 12.52 1.37
CA GLU A 361 17.52 11.13 1.73
C GLU A 361 16.24 10.64 1.05
N LEU A 362 15.19 11.46 1.02
CA LEU A 362 13.92 11.11 0.37
C LEU A 362 14.05 11.04 -1.16
N SER A 363 14.83 11.95 -1.76
CA SER A 363 15.12 11.90 -3.21
C SER A 363 15.97 10.67 -3.58
N PHE A 364 16.89 10.25 -2.69
CA PHE A 364 17.71 9.06 -2.92
C PHE A 364 16.87 7.78 -3.07
N ILE A 365 15.76 7.66 -2.35
CA ILE A 365 14.87 6.49 -2.40
C ILE A 365 13.76 6.59 -3.44
N GLN A 366 13.59 7.74 -4.09
CA GLN A 366 12.60 7.92 -5.14
C GLN A 366 12.83 6.95 -6.31
N GLY A 367 11.76 6.30 -6.77
CA GLY A 367 11.82 5.29 -7.84
C GLY A 367 12.42 3.93 -7.43
N LYS A 368 12.80 3.74 -6.15
CA LYS A 368 13.33 2.46 -5.64
C LYS A 368 12.30 1.63 -4.87
N LEU A 369 11.11 2.17 -4.63
CA LEU A 369 10.00 1.49 -3.98
C LEU A 369 9.23 0.66 -5.01
N SER A 370 8.90 -0.59 -4.69
CA SER A 370 8.18 -1.50 -5.59
C SER A 370 6.67 -1.26 -5.61
N ASP A 371 6.13 -0.65 -4.56
CA ASP A 371 4.70 -0.40 -4.41
C ASP A 371 4.34 1.05 -4.82
N VAL A 372 3.35 1.18 -5.69
CA VAL A 372 2.82 2.47 -6.15
C VAL A 372 2.25 3.29 -5.01
N TYR A 373 1.62 2.66 -4.02
CA TYR A 373 1.10 3.38 -2.85
C TYR A 373 2.25 3.96 -2.03
N GLN A 374 3.29 3.17 -1.75
CA GLN A 374 4.50 3.67 -1.07
C GLN A 374 5.12 4.85 -1.83
N THR A 375 5.13 4.79 -3.15
CA THR A 375 5.62 5.89 -4.00
C THR A 375 4.76 7.15 -3.87
N ILE A 376 3.43 7.03 -3.86
CA ILE A 376 2.52 8.18 -3.68
C ILE A 376 2.78 8.87 -2.33
N TYR A 377 2.94 8.11 -1.24
CA TYR A 377 3.24 8.70 0.07
C TYR A 377 4.66 9.31 0.13
N LEU A 378 5.64 8.70 -0.53
CA LEU A 378 7.00 9.24 -0.62
C LEU A 378 7.00 10.58 -1.36
N ASP A 379 6.36 10.64 -2.54
CA ASP A 379 6.29 11.85 -3.35
C ASP A 379 5.61 13.00 -2.60
N TYR A 380 4.55 12.72 -1.83
CA TYR A 380 3.94 13.72 -0.92
C TYR A 380 4.93 14.26 0.11
N ASN A 381 5.61 13.37 0.83
CA ASN A 381 6.55 13.77 1.89
C ASN A 381 7.76 14.55 1.32
N LEU A 382 8.27 14.12 0.17
CA LEU A 382 9.32 14.83 -0.55
C LEU A 382 8.83 16.20 -1.02
N ALA A 383 7.63 16.29 -1.59
CA ALA A 383 7.02 17.56 -2.01
C ALA A 383 6.85 18.53 -0.84
N GLN A 384 6.46 18.02 0.33
CA GLN A 384 6.33 18.80 1.56
C GLN A 384 7.69 19.34 2.02
N THR A 385 8.74 18.53 1.94
CA THR A 385 10.12 18.94 2.24
C THR A 385 10.60 20.04 1.30
N LEU A 386 10.39 19.84 -0.01
CA LEU A 386 10.73 20.83 -1.04
C LEU A 386 9.97 22.14 -0.85
N TYR A 387 8.70 22.07 -0.45
CA TYR A 387 7.90 23.26 -0.14
C TYR A 387 8.49 24.06 1.02
N ARG A 388 8.88 23.37 2.11
CA ARG A 388 9.51 24.02 3.27
C ARG A 388 10.88 24.62 2.94
N LEU A 389 11.59 24.07 1.96
CA LEU A 389 12.82 24.63 1.39
C LEU A 389 12.59 25.80 0.40
N GLY A 390 11.33 26.19 0.16
CA GLY A 390 10.97 27.22 -0.82
C GLY A 390 11.14 26.80 -2.28
N ARG A 391 11.21 25.50 -2.58
CA ARG A 391 11.33 24.95 -3.94
C ARG A 391 9.95 24.67 -4.55
N TYR A 392 9.12 25.71 -4.66
CA TYR A 392 7.70 25.58 -4.99
C TYR A 392 7.43 24.98 -6.38
N ASP A 393 8.20 25.33 -7.41
CA ASP A 393 8.04 24.75 -8.75
C ASP A 393 8.31 23.23 -8.77
N ALA A 394 9.32 22.78 -8.00
CA ALA A 394 9.62 21.37 -7.85
C ALA A 394 8.51 20.65 -7.08
N THR A 395 7.97 21.25 -6.01
CA THR A 395 6.79 20.76 -5.29
C THR A 395 5.60 20.59 -6.24
N ILE A 396 5.29 21.60 -7.07
CA ILE A 396 4.17 21.56 -8.02
C ILE A 396 4.36 20.43 -9.04
N THR A 397 5.57 20.29 -9.59
CA THR A 397 5.89 19.25 -10.58
C THR A 397 5.70 17.86 -9.98
N LEU A 398 6.27 17.63 -8.79
CA LEU A 398 6.18 16.36 -8.09
C LEU A 398 4.74 15.98 -7.71
N LEU A 399 3.94 16.94 -7.24
CA LEU A 399 2.52 16.71 -6.91
C LEU A 399 1.65 16.43 -8.13
N LYS A 400 2.00 16.97 -9.31
CA LYS A 400 1.32 16.62 -10.57
C LYS A 400 1.64 15.18 -10.98
N GLU A 401 2.91 14.78 -10.95
CA GLU A 401 3.32 13.40 -11.23
C GLU A 401 2.67 12.41 -10.25
N GLN A 402 2.62 12.76 -8.97
CA GLN A 402 1.93 11.99 -7.95
C GLN A 402 0.42 11.90 -8.22
N ARG A 403 -0.22 12.99 -8.66
CA ARG A 403 -1.63 13.02 -9.03
C ARG A 403 -1.92 12.04 -10.16
N THR A 404 -1.06 11.94 -11.17
CA THR A 404 -1.21 10.92 -12.24
C THR A 404 -1.25 9.51 -11.66
N LYS A 405 -0.32 9.15 -10.75
CA LYS A 405 -0.30 7.84 -10.06
C LYS A 405 -1.58 7.60 -9.24
N ILE A 406 -2.07 8.62 -8.53
CA ILE A 406 -3.33 8.56 -7.75
C ILE A 406 -4.51 8.17 -8.64
N PHE A 407 -4.59 8.71 -9.85
CA PHE A 407 -5.66 8.36 -10.78
C PHE A 407 -5.46 7.01 -11.46
N GLU A 408 -4.22 6.63 -11.77
CA GLU A 408 -3.90 5.30 -12.30
C GLU A 408 -4.40 4.18 -11.39
N VAL A 409 -4.27 4.36 -10.07
CA VAL A 409 -4.76 3.40 -9.06
C VAL A 409 -6.20 3.70 -8.57
N SER A 410 -6.86 4.71 -9.15
CA SER A 410 -8.26 5.09 -8.90
C SER A 410 -8.55 5.44 -7.43
N ILE A 411 -7.69 6.26 -6.80
CA ILE A 411 -7.84 6.71 -5.40
C ILE A 411 -7.96 8.24 -5.21
N PRO A 412 -8.57 9.04 -6.11
CA PRO A 412 -8.54 10.49 -6.02
C PRO A 412 -9.28 11.07 -4.80
N ASN A 413 -10.11 10.28 -4.13
CA ASN A 413 -10.90 10.67 -2.96
C ASN A 413 -10.34 10.13 -1.63
N PHE A 414 -9.11 9.61 -1.64
CA PHE A 414 -8.42 9.15 -0.42
C PHE A 414 -7.74 10.32 0.29
N ASP A 415 -7.53 10.18 1.61
CA ASP A 415 -6.98 11.24 2.46
C ASP A 415 -5.65 11.80 1.91
N ILE A 416 -4.78 10.94 1.36
CA ILE A 416 -3.50 11.37 0.76
C ILE A 416 -3.69 12.29 -0.45
N ALA A 417 -4.71 12.06 -1.28
CA ALA A 417 -4.99 12.88 -2.45
C ALA A 417 -5.48 14.27 -2.04
N LEU A 418 -6.35 14.35 -1.03
CA LEU A 418 -6.86 15.61 -0.49
C LEU A 418 -5.77 16.40 0.26
N GLN A 419 -4.89 15.73 1.00
CA GLN A 419 -3.71 16.37 1.60
C GLN A 419 -2.75 16.90 0.54
N SER A 420 -2.54 16.15 -0.55
CA SER A 420 -1.69 16.58 -1.67
C SER A 420 -2.24 17.82 -2.38
N LEU A 421 -3.58 17.93 -2.51
CA LEU A 421 -4.25 19.14 -3.02
C LEU A 421 -4.03 20.36 -2.12
N LEU A 422 -4.12 20.19 -0.81
CA LEU A 422 -3.88 21.26 0.16
C LEU A 422 -2.47 21.85 -0.03
N LEU A 423 -1.46 20.98 -0.10
CA LEU A 423 -0.06 21.36 -0.36
C LEU A 423 0.13 21.97 -1.75
N TYR A 424 -0.53 21.42 -2.77
CA TYR A 424 -0.49 21.95 -4.13
C TYR A 424 -1.02 23.39 -4.19
N GLY A 425 -2.16 23.67 -3.54
CA GLY A 425 -2.71 25.02 -3.43
C GLY A 425 -1.74 25.99 -2.76
N ALA A 426 -1.08 25.57 -1.68
CA ALA A 426 -0.08 26.38 -1.01
C ALA A 426 1.14 26.67 -1.90
N ALA A 427 1.64 25.67 -2.63
CA ALA A 427 2.74 25.85 -3.57
C ALA A 427 2.35 26.80 -4.72
N GLN A 428 1.13 26.66 -5.26
CA GLN A 428 0.58 27.54 -6.29
C GLN A 428 0.49 28.99 -5.85
N TYR A 429 0.08 29.24 -4.59
CA TYR A 429 0.08 30.60 -4.05
C TYR A 429 1.49 31.20 -4.06
N ASN A 430 2.49 30.45 -3.59
CA ASN A 430 3.86 30.96 -3.45
C ASN A 430 4.54 31.25 -4.80
N VAL A 431 4.11 30.62 -5.89
CA VAL A 431 4.56 30.97 -7.26
C VAL A 431 3.74 32.09 -7.92
N GLY A 432 2.75 32.66 -7.21
CA GLY A 432 1.94 33.78 -7.69
C GLY A 432 0.54 33.41 -8.24
N ASN A 433 0.19 32.12 -8.27
CA ASN A 433 -1.07 31.63 -8.85
C ASN A 433 -2.20 31.56 -7.82
N TRP A 434 -2.56 32.70 -7.23
CA TRP A 434 -3.50 32.77 -6.10
C TRP A 434 -4.91 32.31 -6.45
N SER A 435 -5.36 32.50 -7.69
CA SER A 435 -6.67 32.03 -8.16
C SER A 435 -6.76 30.51 -8.16
N ILE A 436 -5.67 29.83 -8.52
CA ILE A 436 -5.58 28.36 -8.47
C ILE A 436 -5.60 27.91 -7.01
N ALA A 437 -4.84 28.57 -6.13
CA ALA A 437 -4.82 28.25 -4.70
C ALA A 437 -6.23 28.35 -4.07
N LYS A 438 -6.92 29.48 -4.28
CA LYS A 438 -8.30 29.70 -3.81
C LYS A 438 -9.23 28.62 -4.33
N SER A 439 -9.23 28.37 -5.65
CA SER A 439 -10.10 27.37 -6.28
C SER A 439 -9.87 25.95 -5.74
N VAL A 440 -8.62 25.55 -5.49
CA VAL A 440 -8.29 24.23 -4.93
C VAL A 440 -8.84 24.08 -3.51
N TRP A 441 -8.62 25.06 -2.64
CA TRP A 441 -9.09 24.99 -1.26
C TRP A 441 -10.61 25.10 -1.16
N GLU A 442 -11.26 25.95 -1.96
CA GLU A 442 -12.73 26.00 -2.05
C GLU A 442 -13.29 24.66 -2.53
N SER A 443 -12.64 23.99 -3.48
CA SER A 443 -13.07 22.66 -3.94
C SER A 443 -13.04 21.64 -2.80
N ILE A 444 -12.04 21.68 -1.91
CA ILE A 444 -12.00 20.84 -0.69
C ILE A 444 -13.19 21.17 0.23
N LEU A 445 -13.52 22.46 0.41
CA LEU A 445 -14.67 22.86 1.23
C LEU A 445 -16.00 22.41 0.64
N HIS A 446 -16.19 22.56 -0.68
CA HIS A 446 -17.41 22.14 -1.37
C HIS A 446 -17.62 20.63 -1.32
N ALA A 447 -16.55 19.84 -1.15
CA ALA A 447 -16.62 18.40 -0.97
C ALA A 447 -17.47 17.96 0.23
N LYS A 448 -17.73 18.85 1.21
CA LYS A 448 -18.62 18.56 2.35
C LYS A 448 -20.07 18.27 1.97
N SER A 449 -20.50 18.74 0.79
CA SER A 449 -21.83 18.45 0.26
C SER A 449 -21.96 16.99 -0.23
N THR A 450 -20.82 16.35 -0.51
CA THR A 450 -20.74 14.96 -1.01
C THR A 450 -20.21 13.99 0.06
N TYR A 451 -19.26 14.43 0.90
CA TYR A 451 -18.63 13.61 1.95
C TYR A 451 -18.80 14.23 3.33
N ALA A 452 -18.84 13.38 4.35
CA ALA A 452 -18.71 13.80 5.75
C ALA A 452 -17.24 14.09 6.11
N ILE A 453 -16.70 15.16 5.53
CA ILE A 453 -15.26 15.57 5.56
C ILE A 453 -14.91 16.56 6.68
N GLU A 454 -15.89 17.18 7.34
CA GLU A 454 -15.68 18.31 8.26
C GLU A 454 -14.77 17.99 9.46
N GLU A 455 -14.71 16.72 9.87
CA GLU A 455 -13.85 16.22 10.95
C GLU A 455 -12.38 16.04 10.51
N LYS A 456 -12.11 15.98 9.21
CA LYS A 456 -10.78 15.68 8.67
C LYS A 456 -9.87 16.92 8.76
N PRO A 457 -8.57 16.76 9.04
CA PRO A 457 -7.65 17.91 9.21
C PRO A 457 -7.55 18.81 7.96
N TYR A 458 -7.49 18.24 6.76
CA TYR A 458 -7.33 19.00 5.52
C TYR A 458 -8.52 19.92 5.20
N TYR A 459 -9.73 19.61 5.67
CA TYR A 459 -10.88 20.51 5.54
C TYR A 459 -10.70 21.76 6.40
N ARG A 460 -10.27 21.57 7.66
CA ARG A 460 -10.00 22.66 8.60
C ARG A 460 -8.81 23.50 8.16
N PHE A 461 -7.76 22.87 7.64
CA PHE A 461 -6.61 23.58 7.08
C PHE A 461 -6.98 24.36 5.81
N ALA A 462 -7.90 23.87 4.98
CA ALA A 462 -8.40 24.63 3.83
C ALA A 462 -9.14 25.91 4.29
N LEU A 463 -9.98 25.83 5.33
CA LEU A 463 -10.62 27.02 5.93
C LEU A 463 -9.57 28.03 6.43
N PHE A 464 -8.57 27.56 7.16
CA PHE A 464 -7.50 28.41 7.68
C PHE A 464 -6.66 29.04 6.55
N ASN A 465 -6.33 28.29 5.51
CA ASN A 465 -5.58 28.81 4.38
C ASN A 465 -6.38 29.83 3.56
N LEU A 466 -7.70 29.61 3.41
CA LEU A 466 -8.60 30.57 2.77
C LEU A 466 -8.78 31.85 3.61
N SER A 467 -8.77 31.78 4.95
CA SER A 467 -8.80 32.98 5.77
C SER A 467 -7.54 33.81 5.59
N ILE A 468 -6.35 33.19 5.62
CA ILE A 468 -5.08 33.85 5.32
C ILE A 468 -5.13 34.51 3.94
N LEU A 469 -5.49 33.74 2.90
CA LEU A 469 -5.55 34.27 1.53
C LEU A 469 -6.50 35.45 1.42
N SER A 470 -7.69 35.37 2.03
CA SER A 470 -8.69 36.45 1.99
C SER A 470 -8.17 37.72 2.67
N ARG A 471 -7.49 37.58 3.82
CA ARG A 471 -6.87 38.71 4.51
C ARG A 471 -5.77 39.37 3.67
N GLU A 472 -4.89 38.58 3.06
CA GLU A 472 -3.83 39.11 2.17
C GLU A 472 -4.40 39.80 0.92
N ARG A 473 -5.65 39.50 0.57
CA ARG A 473 -6.40 40.15 -0.52
C ARG A 473 -7.31 41.29 -0.05
N ASN A 474 -7.21 41.70 1.21
CA ASN A 474 -8.03 42.74 1.84
C ASN A 474 -9.55 42.43 1.88
N HIS A 475 -9.92 41.15 1.88
CA HIS A 475 -11.29 40.69 2.09
C HIS A 475 -11.47 40.27 3.55
N ILE A 476 -11.61 41.27 4.44
CA ILE A 476 -11.58 41.06 5.89
C ILE A 476 -12.79 40.23 6.36
N GLU A 477 -14.00 40.53 5.87
CA GLU A 477 -15.23 39.81 6.25
C GLU A 477 -15.17 38.32 5.85
N GLU A 478 -14.71 38.03 4.63
CA GLU A 478 -14.55 36.66 4.11
C GLU A 478 -13.50 35.90 4.94
N SER A 479 -12.40 36.57 5.31
CA SER A 479 -11.38 36.02 6.20
C SER A 479 -11.94 35.65 7.58
N GLU A 480 -12.69 36.55 8.21
CA GLU A 480 -13.28 36.32 9.54
C GLU A 480 -14.26 35.15 9.53
N GLU A 481 -15.07 35.02 8.48
CA GLU A 481 -16.04 33.93 8.36
C GLU A 481 -15.34 32.56 8.25
N TYR A 482 -14.33 32.44 7.37
CA TYR A 482 -13.56 31.21 7.27
C TYR A 482 -12.82 30.86 8.57
N TYR A 483 -12.21 31.86 9.22
CA TYR A 483 -11.49 31.65 10.47
C TYR A 483 -12.41 31.23 11.62
N LYS A 484 -13.61 31.81 11.71
CA LYS A 484 -14.62 31.41 12.70
C LYS A 484 -15.07 29.97 12.51
N GLN A 485 -15.26 29.53 11.26
CA GLN A 485 -15.57 28.12 10.97
C GLN A 485 -14.41 27.20 11.34
N TYR A 486 -13.16 27.60 11.03
CA TYR A 486 -11.96 26.86 11.45
C TYR A 486 -11.90 26.69 12.97
N VAL A 487 -12.05 27.78 13.74
CA VAL A 487 -12.04 27.76 15.21
C VAL A 487 -13.13 26.85 15.77
N LYS A 488 -14.33 26.87 15.19
CA LYS A 488 -15.47 26.03 15.63
C LYS A 488 -15.20 24.53 15.46
N LEU A 489 -14.46 24.15 14.42
CA LEU A 489 -14.22 22.75 14.05
C LEU A 489 -12.87 22.21 14.57
N SER A 490 -11.97 23.08 15.00
CA SER A 490 -10.65 22.71 15.48
C SER A 490 -10.65 22.44 16.99
N PRO A 491 -10.02 21.34 17.46
CA PRO A 491 -9.77 21.12 18.88
C PRO A 491 -9.03 22.29 19.49
N TYR A 492 -9.39 22.67 20.73
CA TYR A 492 -8.87 23.87 21.39
C TYR A 492 -7.33 23.99 21.35
N GLY A 493 -6.60 22.88 21.57
CA GLY A 493 -5.13 22.86 21.55
C GLY A 493 -4.48 22.85 20.16
N GLN A 494 -5.26 22.93 19.08
CA GLN A 494 -4.79 22.95 17.69
C GLN A 494 -5.19 24.23 16.96
N ILE A 495 -5.82 25.19 17.65
CA ILE A 495 -6.22 26.46 17.05
C ILE A 495 -5.00 27.37 16.93
N GLU A 496 -4.61 27.62 15.69
CA GLU A 496 -3.56 28.57 15.35
C GLU A 496 -4.15 29.97 15.08
N PRO A 497 -3.55 31.06 15.56
CA PRO A 497 -3.94 32.41 15.19
C PRO A 497 -3.57 32.70 13.73
N ILE A 498 -4.31 33.60 13.07
CA ILE A 498 -3.94 34.03 11.71
C ILE A 498 -2.55 34.70 11.77
N PRO A 499 -1.51 34.16 11.11
CA PRO A 499 -0.13 34.58 11.29
C PRO A 499 0.11 35.98 10.74
N THR A 500 1.09 36.73 11.25
CA THR A 500 1.45 38.05 10.69
C THR A 500 2.20 37.94 9.35
N THR A 501 2.86 36.81 9.11
CA THR A 501 3.50 36.46 7.85
C THR A 501 2.73 35.32 7.18
N VAL A 502 2.66 35.31 5.85
CA VAL A 502 1.93 34.28 5.11
C VAL A 502 2.60 32.92 5.32
N ASN A 503 1.92 32.05 6.06
CA ASN A 503 2.33 30.66 6.28
C ASN A 503 1.08 29.79 6.29
N PHE A 504 0.99 28.88 5.32
CA PHE A 504 -0.17 27.99 5.18
C PHE A 504 0.01 26.70 5.98
N GLU A 505 -1.12 26.17 6.47
CA GLU A 505 -1.19 24.84 7.05
C GLU A 505 -1.27 23.79 5.93
N ILE A 506 -0.23 22.95 5.85
CA ILE A 506 -0.02 21.97 4.78
C ILE A 506 0.08 20.53 5.33
N GLY A 507 -0.40 20.32 6.55
CA GLY A 507 -0.30 19.04 7.25
C GLY A 507 1.12 18.69 7.73
N LYS A 508 1.27 17.45 8.19
CA LYS A 508 2.52 16.87 8.69
C LYS A 508 3.00 15.76 7.73
N PRO A 509 4.28 15.36 7.79
CA PRO A 509 4.74 14.19 7.06
C PRO A 509 4.01 12.94 7.53
N ILE A 510 3.81 11.99 6.62
CA ILE A 510 3.11 10.74 6.90
C ILE A 510 4.13 9.60 6.91
N TYR A 511 4.35 9.01 8.08
CA TYR A 511 5.28 7.91 8.24
C TYR A 511 4.74 6.60 7.65
N PRO A 512 5.60 5.74 7.09
CA PRO A 512 5.22 4.37 6.78
C PRO A 512 4.60 3.68 8.01
N TYR A 513 3.72 2.71 7.78
CA TYR A 513 2.94 2.02 8.83
C TYR A 513 1.89 2.87 9.56
N THR A 514 1.79 4.17 9.28
CA THR A 514 0.67 5.02 9.73
C THR A 514 -0.30 5.35 8.58
N TRP A 515 -0.08 4.73 7.42
CA TRP A 515 -0.93 4.93 6.25
C TRP A 515 -2.28 4.28 6.49
N ASN A 516 -3.33 5.00 6.09
CA ASN A 516 -4.62 4.40 5.84
C ASN A 516 -4.49 3.57 4.56
N LEU A 517 -3.90 2.37 4.69
CA LEU A 517 -3.79 1.43 3.59
C LEU A 517 -5.19 1.23 3.02
N THR A 518 -5.30 1.42 1.72
CA THR A 518 -6.57 1.19 1.03
C THR A 518 -6.87 -0.29 1.22
N ASN A 519 -7.81 -0.64 2.09
CA ASN A 519 -8.40 -1.98 2.07
C ASN A 519 -8.74 -2.27 0.61
N ASN A 520 -8.63 -3.52 0.16
CA ASN A 520 -8.98 -3.94 -1.21
C ASN A 520 -10.42 -3.60 -1.64
N GLY A 521 -11.18 -2.84 -0.83
CA GLY A 521 -12.42 -2.18 -1.18
C GLY A 521 -12.29 -1.23 -2.38
N LEU A 522 -13.45 -1.04 -3.00
CA LEU A 522 -13.68 -0.14 -4.12
C LEU A 522 -13.56 1.33 -3.73
N PHE A 523 -13.95 1.66 -2.50
CA PHE A 523 -14.21 3.02 -2.04
C PHE A 523 -13.26 3.43 -0.92
N SER A 524 -12.99 4.73 -0.82
CA SER A 524 -12.38 5.34 0.36
C SER A 524 -13.32 5.26 1.58
N GLU A 525 -12.79 5.47 2.78
CA GLU A 525 -13.60 5.53 4.00
C GLU A 525 -14.75 6.55 3.90
N LEU A 526 -14.47 7.71 3.30
CA LEU A 526 -15.45 8.77 3.08
C LEU A 526 -16.54 8.34 2.10
N GLU A 527 -16.15 7.73 1.00
CA GLU A 527 -17.06 7.23 -0.03
C GLU A 527 -17.94 6.11 0.52
N GLU A 528 -17.35 5.15 1.24
CA GLU A 528 -18.09 4.08 1.90
C GLU A 528 -19.09 4.64 2.91
N LYS A 529 -18.68 5.59 3.76
CA LYS A 529 -19.59 6.22 4.74
C LYS A 529 -20.77 6.89 4.05
N THR A 530 -20.53 7.61 2.94
CA THR A 530 -21.60 8.23 2.14
C THR A 530 -22.53 7.18 1.54
N ILE A 531 -22.01 6.17 0.83
CA ILE A 531 -22.82 5.13 0.16
C ILE A 531 -23.62 4.32 1.17
N ARG A 532 -22.94 3.82 2.22
CA ARG A 532 -23.56 3.05 3.31
C ARG A 532 -24.66 3.85 3.99
N SER A 533 -24.54 5.18 4.03
CA SER A 533 -25.58 6.02 4.62
C SER A 533 -26.92 5.81 3.95
N TYR A 534 -27.03 5.47 2.67
CA TYR A 534 -28.32 5.27 2.00
C TYR A 534 -28.91 3.86 2.18
N THR A 535 -28.04 2.85 2.27
CA THR A 535 -28.40 1.43 2.18
C THR A 535 -29.20 0.90 3.38
N GLY A 536 -30.06 -0.09 3.13
CA GLY A 536 -30.79 -0.84 4.16
C GLY A 536 -31.72 -0.02 5.05
N ARG A 537 -32.14 1.17 4.61
CA ARG A 537 -33.03 2.07 5.37
C ARG A 537 -34.50 1.68 5.31
N TYR A 538 -34.87 0.80 4.37
CA TYR A 538 -36.27 0.51 4.09
C TYR A 538 -36.48 -0.98 3.77
N LEU A 539 -37.43 -1.61 4.47
CA LEU A 539 -37.75 -3.03 4.28
C LEU A 539 -38.74 -3.21 3.13
N PHE A 540 -38.26 -3.50 1.92
CA PHE A 540 -39.10 -3.55 0.72
C PHE A 540 -40.28 -4.52 0.84
N GLN A 541 -40.07 -5.74 1.34
CA GLN A 541 -41.10 -6.78 1.37
C GLN A 541 -42.26 -6.50 2.35
N SER A 542 -42.05 -5.63 3.35
CA SER A 542 -43.05 -5.36 4.38
C SER A 542 -43.98 -4.19 4.03
N GLN A 543 -43.95 -3.72 2.77
CA GLN A 543 -44.50 -2.42 2.40
C GLN A 543 -45.60 -2.58 1.37
N ASP A 544 -46.60 -1.72 1.49
CA ASP A 544 -47.73 -1.71 0.59
C ASP A 544 -47.26 -1.47 -0.85
N GLU A 545 -47.91 -2.16 -1.79
CA GLU A 545 -47.62 -2.07 -3.22
C GLU A 545 -47.66 -0.63 -3.74
N GLU A 546 -48.55 0.22 -3.21
CA GLU A 546 -48.62 1.64 -3.57
C GLU A 546 -47.32 2.39 -3.23
N ILE A 547 -46.68 2.05 -2.11
CA ILE A 547 -45.43 2.69 -1.69
C ILE A 547 -44.26 2.13 -2.50
N ARG A 548 -44.27 0.82 -2.80
CA ARG A 548 -43.26 0.16 -3.65
C ARG A 548 -43.28 0.67 -5.09
N ALA A 549 -44.47 0.94 -5.62
CA ALA A 549 -44.67 1.47 -6.96
C ALA A 549 -44.67 3.01 -7.02
N ARG A 550 -44.43 3.71 -5.90
CA ARG A 550 -44.57 5.17 -5.82
C ARG A 550 -43.56 5.84 -6.76
N THR A 551 -44.06 6.52 -7.78
CA THR A 551 -43.28 7.36 -8.70
C THR A 551 -44.17 8.46 -9.28
N TYR A 552 -43.59 9.52 -9.83
CA TYR A 552 -44.33 10.64 -10.40
C TYR A 552 -43.47 11.39 -11.43
N GLU A 553 -44.13 12.17 -12.29
CA GLU A 553 -43.47 12.96 -13.32
C GLU A 553 -42.46 13.94 -12.69
N ASN A 554 -41.31 14.13 -13.34
CA ASN A 554 -40.23 15.02 -12.91
C ASN A 554 -39.56 14.69 -11.56
N ARG A 555 -39.84 13.52 -10.96
CA ARG A 555 -39.20 13.09 -9.70
C ARG A 555 -37.67 13.08 -9.79
N LEU A 556 -37.11 12.50 -10.85
CA LEU A 556 -35.67 12.32 -11.05
C LEU A 556 -35.12 13.22 -12.18
N GLU A 557 -35.73 14.39 -12.38
CA GLU A 557 -35.38 15.35 -13.44
C GLU A 557 -33.90 15.77 -13.39
N ASP A 558 -33.30 15.85 -12.20
CA ASP A 558 -31.90 16.21 -12.05
C ASP A 558 -30.93 15.20 -12.70
N THR A 559 -31.36 13.94 -12.89
CA THR A 559 -30.63 12.97 -13.72
C THR A 559 -30.69 13.37 -15.19
N ASN A 560 -31.84 13.81 -15.67
CA ASN A 560 -32.01 14.20 -17.06
C ASN A 560 -31.22 15.47 -17.36
N LEU A 561 -31.13 16.41 -16.42
CA LEU A 561 -30.34 17.65 -16.57
C LEU A 561 -28.85 17.36 -16.74
N ILE A 562 -28.24 16.55 -15.87
CA ILE A 562 -26.83 16.18 -16.04
C ILE A 562 -26.59 15.40 -17.33
N LEU A 563 -27.52 14.53 -17.72
CA LEU A 563 -27.41 13.81 -19.00
C LEU A 563 -27.55 14.73 -20.20
N ASP A 564 -28.42 15.74 -20.15
CA ASP A 564 -28.55 16.73 -21.21
C ASP A 564 -27.25 17.53 -21.34
N ASP A 565 -26.72 18.01 -20.22
CA ASP A 565 -25.43 18.69 -20.18
C ASP A 565 -24.31 17.81 -20.74
N LEU A 566 -24.27 16.51 -20.44
CA LEU A 566 -23.24 15.61 -20.95
C LEU A 566 -23.40 15.27 -22.43
N LEU A 567 -24.64 15.10 -22.93
CA LEU A 567 -24.94 14.58 -24.27
C LEU A 567 -25.25 15.66 -25.30
N ASN A 568 -25.44 16.91 -24.87
CA ASN A 568 -25.69 18.05 -25.73
C ASN A 568 -24.34 18.70 -26.15
N PRO A 569 -23.97 18.63 -27.45
CA PRO A 569 -22.69 19.17 -27.93
C PRO A 569 -22.57 20.69 -27.75
N ASN A 570 -23.70 21.39 -27.60
CA ASN A 570 -23.76 22.84 -27.44
C ASN A 570 -23.87 23.28 -25.97
N ALA A 571 -23.89 22.35 -25.00
CA ALA A 571 -23.96 22.71 -23.59
C ALA A 571 -22.69 23.45 -23.15
N TYR A 572 -22.88 24.54 -22.40
CA TYR A 572 -21.79 25.28 -21.77
C TYR A 572 -21.35 24.55 -20.51
N LEU A 573 -20.22 23.85 -20.60
CA LEU A 573 -19.73 23.00 -19.51
C LEU A 573 -18.59 23.65 -18.73
N SER A 574 -18.61 23.41 -17.41
CA SER A 574 -17.43 23.64 -16.57
C SER A 574 -16.27 22.74 -17.02
N LYS A 575 -15.04 23.08 -16.62
CA LYS A 575 -13.85 22.27 -16.93
C LYS A 575 -14.05 20.81 -16.49
N SER A 576 -14.48 20.58 -15.26
CA SER A 576 -14.72 19.23 -14.73
C SER A 576 -15.74 18.43 -15.53
N MET A 577 -16.80 19.10 -16.01
CA MET A 577 -17.82 18.46 -16.86
C MET A 577 -17.30 18.13 -18.25
N LEU A 578 -16.44 18.97 -18.84
CA LEU A 578 -15.76 18.64 -20.11
C LEU A 578 -14.88 17.40 -19.97
N VAL A 579 -14.13 17.29 -18.87
CA VAL A 579 -13.30 16.12 -18.59
C VAL A 579 -14.17 14.88 -18.36
N LEU A 580 -15.27 14.99 -17.62
CA LEU A 580 -16.23 13.90 -17.43
C LEU A 580 -16.80 13.42 -18.77
N ARG A 581 -17.25 14.34 -19.61
CA ARG A 581 -17.77 14.04 -20.95
C ARG A 581 -16.71 13.29 -21.78
N LYS A 582 -15.47 13.78 -21.81
CA LYS A 582 -14.38 13.14 -22.55
C LYS A 582 -14.04 11.75 -21.98
N SER A 583 -14.05 11.58 -20.65
CA SER A 583 -13.84 10.28 -20.00
C SER A 583 -14.93 9.26 -20.35
N LEU A 584 -16.18 9.71 -20.47
CA LEU A 584 -17.32 8.84 -20.79
C LEU A 584 -17.43 8.51 -22.28
N PHE A 585 -17.13 9.45 -23.18
CA PHE A 585 -17.47 9.34 -24.61
C PHE A 585 -16.28 9.50 -25.58
N GLY A 586 -15.09 9.88 -25.10
CA GLY A 586 -13.92 10.17 -25.94
C GLY A 586 -14.06 11.46 -26.76
N ASP A 587 -13.25 11.59 -27.81
CA ASP A 587 -13.16 12.80 -28.66
C ASP A 587 -14.17 12.84 -29.83
N LEU A 588 -14.97 11.78 -30.01
CA LEU A 588 -15.89 11.65 -31.15
C LEU A 588 -17.28 12.21 -30.81
N LYS A 589 -17.90 12.94 -31.75
CA LYS A 589 -19.31 13.45 -31.67
C LYS A 589 -20.38 12.34 -31.71
N LEU A 590 -20.02 11.10 -31.40
CA LEU A 590 -20.88 9.92 -31.52
C LEU A 590 -21.91 9.77 -30.38
N HIS A 591 -21.94 10.68 -29.41
CA HIS A 591 -22.81 10.58 -28.21
C HIS A 591 -24.08 11.45 -28.26
N GLU A 592 -24.30 12.23 -29.33
CA GLU A 592 -25.43 13.16 -29.42
C GLU A 592 -26.79 12.43 -29.25
N ARG A 593 -27.65 12.98 -28.36
CA ARG A 593 -28.97 12.43 -28.01
C ARG A 593 -28.92 10.96 -27.52
N GLY A 594 -27.81 10.54 -26.93
CA GLY A 594 -27.63 9.22 -26.31
C GLY A 594 -27.20 8.11 -27.26
N ASN A 595 -26.72 8.44 -28.47
CA ASN A 595 -26.13 7.43 -29.35
C ASN A 595 -24.94 6.73 -28.67
N GLN A 596 -24.79 5.42 -28.88
CA GLN A 596 -23.81 4.57 -28.20
C GLN A 596 -23.90 4.56 -26.66
N VAL A 597 -25.04 4.95 -26.09
CA VAL A 597 -25.31 4.86 -24.65
C VAL A 597 -26.35 3.79 -24.36
N VAL A 598 -26.09 2.99 -23.33
CA VAL A 598 -27.08 2.08 -22.73
C VAL A 598 -27.39 2.58 -21.33
N PHE A 599 -28.65 2.93 -21.09
CA PHE A 599 -29.14 3.40 -19.80
C PHE A 599 -29.89 2.27 -19.09
N LEU A 600 -29.42 1.87 -17.93
CA LEU A 600 -30.02 0.84 -17.08
C LEU A 600 -30.69 1.53 -15.89
N ASP A 601 -32.01 1.41 -15.78
CA ASP A 601 -32.80 1.98 -14.70
C ASP A 601 -33.25 0.87 -13.76
N ILE A 602 -32.66 0.79 -12.57
CA ILE A 602 -32.94 -0.25 -11.57
C ILE A 602 -34.09 0.20 -10.68
N GLY A 603 -35.17 -0.56 -10.66
CA GLY A 603 -36.40 -0.27 -9.90
C GLY A 603 -37.14 0.98 -10.40
N PRO A 604 -37.52 1.07 -11.68
CA PRO A 604 -38.22 2.24 -12.23
C PRO A 604 -39.69 2.36 -11.81
N ALA A 605 -40.19 1.49 -10.91
CA ALA A 605 -41.60 1.36 -10.56
C ALA A 605 -42.46 1.01 -11.78
N LEU A 606 -42.08 -0.07 -12.47
CA LEU A 606 -42.75 -0.53 -13.69
C LEU A 606 -44.23 -0.86 -13.44
N ASN A 607 -44.57 -1.35 -12.25
CA ASN A 607 -45.92 -1.79 -11.87
C ASN A 607 -46.87 -0.65 -11.44
N HIS A 608 -46.46 0.62 -11.51
CA HIS A 608 -47.33 1.74 -11.14
C HIS A 608 -48.62 1.71 -12.00
N PRO A 609 -49.83 1.76 -11.39
CA PRO A 609 -51.10 1.56 -12.10
C PRO A 609 -51.41 2.62 -13.16
N GLU A 610 -51.03 3.89 -12.92
CA GLU A 610 -51.28 5.02 -13.83
C GLU A 610 -50.04 5.45 -14.65
N TYR A 611 -48.84 5.34 -14.07
CA TYR A 611 -47.60 5.90 -14.62
C TYR A 611 -46.46 4.86 -14.68
N PRO A 612 -46.63 3.70 -15.35
CA PRO A 612 -45.66 2.61 -15.32
C PRO A 612 -44.29 3.03 -15.87
N GLY A 613 -43.24 3.05 -15.04
CA GLY A 613 -41.89 3.44 -15.46
C GLY A 613 -41.77 4.89 -15.98
N VAL A 614 -42.56 5.83 -15.46
CA VAL A 614 -42.65 7.21 -15.98
C VAL A 614 -41.31 7.95 -16.01
N THR A 615 -40.43 7.71 -15.05
CA THR A 615 -39.09 8.31 -14.98
C THR A 615 -38.16 7.77 -16.07
N SER A 616 -38.32 6.51 -16.50
CA SER A 616 -37.59 5.92 -17.62
C SER A 616 -38.17 6.35 -18.96
N GLN A 617 -39.50 6.49 -19.06
CA GLN A 617 -40.17 7.07 -20.23
C GLN A 617 -39.67 8.49 -20.52
N ALA A 618 -39.47 9.31 -19.48
CA ALA A 618 -38.91 10.65 -19.62
C ALA A 618 -37.51 10.64 -20.24
N VAL A 619 -36.63 9.73 -19.78
CA VAL A 619 -35.28 9.54 -20.36
C VAL A 619 -35.38 9.09 -21.82
N ALA A 620 -36.20 8.07 -22.11
CA ALA A 620 -36.37 7.54 -23.45
C ALA A 620 -36.90 8.58 -24.45
N LYS A 621 -37.81 9.47 -23.99
CA LYS A 621 -38.35 10.58 -24.77
C LYS A 621 -37.29 11.65 -25.05
N HIS A 622 -36.51 12.03 -24.04
CA HIS A 622 -35.52 13.09 -24.13
C HIS A 622 -34.27 12.66 -24.94
N PHE A 623 -33.90 11.38 -24.86
CA PHE A 623 -32.73 10.80 -25.54
C PHE A 623 -33.14 9.64 -26.48
N PRO A 624 -33.73 9.93 -27.66
CA PRO A 624 -34.32 8.90 -28.52
C PRO A 624 -33.31 7.93 -29.15
N LYS A 625 -32.00 8.23 -29.14
CA LYS A 625 -30.94 7.32 -29.64
C LYS A 625 -30.32 6.46 -28.53
N MET A 626 -30.71 6.67 -27.27
CA MET A 626 -30.27 5.90 -26.12
C MET A 626 -31.07 4.61 -25.99
N GLU A 627 -30.40 3.47 -25.80
CA GLU A 627 -31.08 2.23 -25.42
C GLU A 627 -31.42 2.29 -23.93
N VAL A 628 -32.70 2.28 -23.57
CA VAL A 628 -33.19 2.43 -22.20
C VAL A 628 -33.74 1.09 -21.71
N VAL A 629 -33.09 0.50 -20.70
CA VAL A 629 -33.45 -0.78 -20.08
C VAL A 629 -34.08 -0.52 -18.73
N LEU A 630 -35.35 -0.90 -18.57
CA LEU A 630 -36.04 -0.93 -17.30
C LEU A 630 -35.71 -2.26 -16.63
N TRP A 631 -34.84 -2.21 -15.62
CA TRP A 631 -34.40 -3.36 -14.85
C TRP A 631 -35.22 -3.44 -13.57
N GLU A 632 -36.11 -4.42 -13.51
CA GLU A 632 -37.11 -4.51 -12.45
C GLU A 632 -37.16 -5.93 -11.85
N LEU A 633 -37.54 -6.01 -10.58
CA LEU A 633 -37.67 -7.29 -9.87
C LEU A 633 -38.71 -8.19 -10.55
N PRO A 634 -38.47 -9.51 -10.65
CA PRO A 634 -39.41 -10.43 -11.32
C PRO A 634 -40.85 -10.34 -10.80
N GLY A 635 -41.04 -10.19 -9.49
CA GLY A 635 -42.36 -10.03 -8.89
C GLY A 635 -43.07 -8.75 -9.31
N GLU A 636 -42.35 -7.64 -9.47
CA GLU A 636 -42.93 -6.35 -9.90
C GLU A 636 -43.21 -6.36 -11.42
N VAL A 637 -42.40 -7.05 -12.22
CA VAL A 637 -42.69 -7.31 -13.65
C VAL A 637 -43.96 -8.14 -13.80
N GLU A 638 -44.18 -9.15 -12.97
CA GLU A 638 -45.44 -9.91 -12.97
C GLU A 638 -46.65 -9.03 -12.65
N LEU A 639 -46.53 -8.13 -11.67
CA LEU A 639 -47.59 -7.18 -11.32
C LEU A 639 -47.88 -6.22 -12.48
N PHE A 640 -46.85 -5.72 -13.16
CA PHE A 640 -47.00 -4.91 -14.37
C PHE A 640 -47.79 -5.66 -15.45
N LEU A 641 -47.43 -6.91 -15.75
CA LEU A 641 -48.10 -7.71 -16.77
C LEU A 641 -49.57 -7.98 -16.42
N LYS A 642 -49.86 -8.25 -15.14
CA LYS A 642 -51.20 -8.62 -14.64
C LYS A 642 -52.13 -7.42 -14.41
N LYS A 643 -51.66 -6.35 -13.77
CA LYS A 643 -52.51 -5.27 -13.23
C LYS A 643 -52.54 -3.99 -14.05
N VAL A 644 -51.45 -3.63 -14.74
CA VAL A 644 -51.41 -2.37 -15.50
C VAL A 644 -52.28 -2.49 -16.75
N LYS A 645 -53.08 -1.45 -17.01
CA LYS A 645 -54.03 -1.42 -18.13
C LYS A 645 -53.33 -1.61 -19.49
N PRO A 646 -53.91 -2.38 -20.43
CA PRO A 646 -53.30 -2.61 -21.75
C PRO A 646 -52.90 -1.33 -22.49
N GLU A 647 -53.73 -0.28 -22.44
CA GLU A 647 -53.46 1.02 -23.07
C GLU A 647 -52.16 1.69 -22.58
N LEU A 648 -51.84 1.55 -21.28
CA LEU A 648 -50.63 2.11 -20.68
C LEU A 648 -49.40 1.26 -21.03
N LYS A 649 -49.57 -0.07 -21.16
CA LYS A 649 -48.52 -0.98 -21.63
C LYS A 649 -48.15 -0.68 -23.08
N GLU A 650 -49.14 -0.52 -23.96
CA GLU A 650 -48.92 -0.15 -25.36
C GLU A 650 -48.25 1.22 -25.49
N LYS A 651 -48.62 2.20 -24.63
CA LYS A 651 -47.92 3.49 -24.58
C LYS A 651 -46.45 3.32 -24.21
N LEU A 652 -46.11 2.51 -23.21
CA LEU A 652 -44.72 2.21 -22.85
C LEU A 652 -43.99 1.48 -24.00
N TYR A 653 -44.66 0.52 -24.64
CA TYR A 653 -44.09 -0.24 -25.75
C TYR A 653 -43.93 0.60 -27.02
N SER A 654 -44.65 1.71 -27.18
CA SER A 654 -44.49 2.60 -28.34
C SER A 654 -43.10 3.21 -28.44
N PHE A 655 -42.35 3.31 -27.34
CA PHE A 655 -40.95 3.70 -27.34
C PHE A 655 -40.08 2.59 -27.93
N SER A 656 -39.54 2.80 -29.14
CA SER A 656 -38.70 1.81 -29.84
C SER A 656 -37.37 1.51 -29.13
N ASN A 657 -36.90 2.45 -28.31
CA ASN A 657 -35.64 2.38 -27.59
C ASN A 657 -35.77 1.84 -26.15
N ILE A 658 -36.96 1.43 -25.73
CA ILE A 658 -37.18 0.81 -24.41
C ILE A 658 -36.98 -0.72 -24.47
N ARG A 659 -36.43 -1.30 -23.41
CA ARG A 659 -36.39 -2.75 -23.12
C ARG A 659 -36.77 -2.98 -21.65
N ILE A 660 -37.23 -4.19 -21.32
CA ILE A 660 -37.57 -4.58 -19.95
C ILE A 660 -36.79 -5.84 -19.60
N LEU A 661 -36.02 -5.76 -18.51
CA LEU A 661 -35.20 -6.82 -17.93
C LEU A 661 -35.78 -7.19 -16.56
N SER A 662 -36.08 -8.46 -16.36
CA SER A 662 -36.68 -9.02 -15.13
C SER A 662 -35.62 -9.76 -14.30
N ALA A 663 -35.01 -9.10 -13.32
CA ALA A 663 -33.88 -9.63 -12.53
C ALA A 663 -33.65 -8.88 -11.18
N ASP A 664 -32.76 -9.37 -10.31
CA ASP A 664 -32.63 -8.94 -8.88
C ASP A 664 -31.96 -7.56 -8.69
N GLY A 665 -31.35 -6.98 -9.72
CA GLY A 665 -30.75 -5.63 -9.66
C GLY A 665 -29.41 -5.56 -8.95
N VAL A 666 -29.12 -6.52 -8.07
CA VAL A 666 -27.84 -6.73 -7.35
C VAL A 666 -27.22 -8.12 -7.61
N GLY A 667 -27.83 -8.92 -8.49
CA GLY A 667 -27.33 -10.24 -8.87
C GLY A 667 -26.11 -10.18 -9.77
N ASP A 668 -25.65 -11.34 -10.23
CA ASP A 668 -24.52 -11.41 -11.16
C ASP A 668 -24.90 -10.80 -12.52
N PHE A 669 -24.31 -9.65 -12.85
CA PHE A 669 -24.67 -8.84 -14.01
C PHE A 669 -24.57 -9.62 -15.32
N GLN A 670 -23.50 -10.38 -15.52
CA GLN A 670 -23.29 -11.10 -16.77
C GLN A 670 -24.33 -12.20 -16.96
N THR A 671 -24.65 -12.94 -15.91
CA THR A 671 -25.67 -14.00 -15.93
C THR A 671 -27.06 -13.41 -16.16
N GLU A 672 -27.42 -12.36 -15.40
CA GLU A 672 -28.75 -11.78 -15.47
C GLU A 672 -29.01 -11.04 -16.79
N TYR A 673 -28.03 -10.27 -17.28
CA TYR A 673 -28.17 -9.46 -18.49
C TYR A 673 -28.24 -10.30 -19.77
N ASN A 674 -27.49 -11.41 -19.84
CA ASN A 674 -27.37 -12.19 -21.07
C ASN A 674 -28.41 -13.32 -21.20
N ASP A 675 -29.14 -13.69 -20.13
CA ASP A 675 -30.18 -14.72 -20.23
C ASP A 675 -31.41 -14.18 -20.99
N PRO A 676 -31.75 -14.73 -22.18
CA PRO A 676 -32.92 -14.29 -22.95
C PRO A 676 -34.24 -14.44 -22.20
N LYS A 677 -34.32 -15.29 -21.16
CA LYS A 677 -35.53 -15.49 -20.35
C LYS A 677 -35.89 -14.28 -19.50
N HIS A 678 -34.90 -13.45 -19.13
CA HIS A 678 -35.15 -12.24 -18.35
C HIS A 678 -35.70 -11.09 -19.20
N TRP A 679 -35.65 -11.17 -20.53
CA TRP A 679 -36.11 -10.10 -21.42
C TRP A 679 -37.58 -10.27 -21.84
N ILE A 680 -38.41 -9.30 -21.47
CA ILE A 680 -39.87 -9.40 -21.67
C ILE A 680 -40.26 -9.10 -23.12
N LEU A 681 -39.63 -8.11 -23.75
CA LEU A 681 -39.92 -7.70 -25.12
C LEU A 681 -39.13 -8.54 -26.14
N ARG A 682 -39.57 -9.78 -26.37
CA ARG A 682 -38.88 -10.77 -27.21
C ARG A 682 -38.72 -10.39 -28.69
N ASN A 683 -39.52 -9.44 -29.17
CA ASN A 683 -39.42 -8.90 -30.53
C ASN A 683 -38.28 -7.88 -30.68
N ARG A 684 -37.49 -7.64 -29.63
CA ARG A 684 -36.40 -6.67 -29.62
C ARG A 684 -35.10 -7.34 -29.19
N SER A 685 -33.99 -6.95 -29.78
CA SER A 685 -32.68 -7.47 -29.40
C SER A 685 -32.25 -6.94 -28.03
N ILE A 686 -31.51 -7.78 -27.28
CA ILE A 686 -30.75 -7.40 -26.10
C ILE A 686 -29.75 -6.30 -26.52
N PRO A 687 -29.67 -5.16 -25.81
CA PRO A 687 -28.72 -4.12 -26.18
C PRO A 687 -27.28 -4.62 -26.09
N ASN A 688 -26.51 -4.44 -27.16
CA ASN A 688 -25.08 -4.73 -27.14
C ASN A 688 -24.34 -3.68 -26.30
N LEU A 689 -23.56 -4.12 -25.32
CA LEU A 689 -22.75 -3.27 -24.44
C LEU A 689 -21.35 -2.98 -25.00
N LYS A 690 -20.85 -3.74 -25.97
CA LYS A 690 -19.46 -3.63 -26.46
C LYS A 690 -19.16 -2.22 -26.97
N GLN A 691 -18.09 -1.61 -26.46
CA GLN A 691 -17.63 -0.25 -26.82
C GLN A 691 -18.65 0.87 -26.59
N LYS A 692 -19.64 0.66 -25.72
CA LYS A 692 -20.63 1.68 -25.36
C LYS A 692 -20.39 2.26 -23.98
N THR A 693 -20.92 3.46 -23.75
CA THR A 693 -21.02 4.02 -22.40
C THR A 693 -22.24 3.41 -21.72
N VAL A 694 -22.07 2.95 -20.49
CA VAL A 694 -23.16 2.44 -19.67
C VAL A 694 -23.52 3.49 -18.64
N ILE A 695 -24.79 3.82 -18.53
CA ILE A 695 -25.30 4.73 -17.50
C ILE A 695 -26.28 3.92 -16.66
N ILE A 696 -26.09 3.93 -15.35
CA ILE A 696 -26.93 3.17 -14.42
C ILE A 696 -27.60 4.17 -13.47
N ARG A 697 -28.89 3.99 -13.23
CA ARG A 697 -29.62 4.71 -12.20
C ARG A 697 -30.24 3.72 -11.23
N ALA A 698 -29.93 3.86 -9.95
CA ALA A 698 -30.62 3.21 -8.84
C ALA A 698 -31.01 4.30 -7.85
N ALA A 699 -32.26 4.75 -7.92
CA ALA A 699 -32.76 5.86 -7.13
C ALA A 699 -34.08 5.48 -6.48
N ASN A 700 -34.08 5.30 -5.16
CA ASN A 700 -35.21 4.77 -4.40
C ASN A 700 -35.53 3.30 -4.74
N SER A 701 -34.53 2.51 -5.11
CA SER A 701 -34.57 1.09 -5.37
C SER A 701 -33.55 0.35 -4.49
N ILE A 702 -32.60 -0.38 -5.08
CA ILE A 702 -31.59 -1.16 -4.35
C ILE A 702 -30.74 -0.29 -3.41
N ASP A 703 -30.64 1.02 -3.69
CA ASP A 703 -29.90 1.99 -2.88
C ASP A 703 -30.44 2.20 -1.47
N ILE A 704 -31.72 1.91 -1.24
CA ILE A 704 -32.35 2.02 0.09
C ILE A 704 -32.90 0.71 0.64
N TYR A 705 -33.19 -0.26 -0.24
CA TYR A 705 -33.78 -1.54 0.14
C TYR A 705 -32.72 -2.59 0.49
N GLU A 706 -31.59 -2.59 -0.20
CA GLU A 706 -30.55 -3.58 0.02
C GLU A 706 -29.51 -3.07 1.02
N PRO A 707 -29.00 -3.94 1.93
CA PRO A 707 -27.93 -3.57 2.85
C PRO A 707 -26.60 -3.40 2.11
N TYR A 708 -25.69 -2.63 2.70
CA TYR A 708 -24.34 -2.43 2.15
C TYR A 708 -23.59 -3.74 1.87
N THR A 709 -23.86 -4.81 2.63
CA THR A 709 -23.27 -6.14 2.44
C THR A 709 -23.63 -6.79 1.10
N LYS A 710 -24.71 -6.36 0.44
CA LYS A 710 -25.06 -6.75 -0.94
C LYS A 710 -24.64 -5.70 -1.97
N ILE A 711 -24.71 -4.42 -1.63
CA ILE A 711 -24.35 -3.31 -2.53
C ILE A 711 -22.85 -3.28 -2.85
N LEU A 712 -21.97 -3.55 -1.88
CA LEU A 712 -20.53 -3.59 -2.16
C LEU A 712 -20.17 -4.68 -3.18
N PRO A 713 -20.61 -5.96 -3.02
CA PRO A 713 -20.46 -6.97 -4.06
C PRO A 713 -21.05 -6.59 -5.42
N HIS A 714 -22.20 -5.90 -5.45
CA HIS A 714 -22.81 -5.40 -6.71
C HIS A 714 -21.86 -4.46 -7.47
N PHE A 715 -21.29 -3.46 -6.80
CA PHE A 715 -20.31 -2.58 -7.44
C PHE A 715 -19.05 -3.35 -7.89
N GLN A 716 -18.61 -4.38 -7.16
CA GLN A 716 -17.47 -5.20 -7.56
C GLN A 716 -17.77 -6.01 -8.82
N ASN A 717 -18.96 -6.63 -8.87
CA ASN A 717 -19.40 -7.39 -10.01
C ASN A 717 -19.52 -6.49 -11.25
N LEU A 718 -20.23 -5.36 -11.15
CA LEU A 718 -20.32 -4.38 -12.25
C LEU A 718 -18.95 -3.86 -12.68
N GLY A 719 -18.06 -3.56 -11.71
CA GLY A 719 -16.72 -3.07 -11.98
C GLY A 719 -15.91 -4.02 -12.85
N LYS A 720 -15.99 -5.31 -12.54
CA LYS A 720 -15.32 -6.39 -13.26
C LYS A 720 -15.96 -6.67 -14.62
N GLU A 721 -17.27 -6.87 -14.66
CA GLU A 721 -17.98 -7.26 -15.89
C GLU A 721 -18.06 -6.14 -16.92
N LEU A 722 -18.07 -4.87 -16.47
CA LEU A 722 -18.07 -3.69 -17.33
C LEU A 722 -16.69 -3.04 -17.43
N LYS A 723 -15.60 -3.77 -17.19
CA LYS A 723 -14.23 -3.22 -17.24
C LYS A 723 -13.95 -2.42 -18.52
N GLU A 724 -14.35 -2.95 -19.67
CA GLU A 724 -14.15 -2.34 -20.99
C GLU A 724 -15.09 -1.16 -21.31
N ASN A 725 -16.07 -0.90 -20.44
CA ASN A 725 -17.04 0.17 -20.58
C ASN A 725 -16.74 1.30 -19.59
N PRO A 726 -16.81 2.57 -20.01
CA PRO A 726 -17.00 3.65 -19.03
C PRO A 726 -18.42 3.55 -18.45
N VAL A 727 -18.54 3.68 -17.12
CA VAL A 727 -19.82 3.61 -16.41
C VAL A 727 -20.04 4.88 -15.61
N LEU A 728 -21.20 5.51 -15.80
CA LEU A 728 -21.72 6.57 -14.93
C LEU A 728 -22.89 5.98 -14.12
N TYR A 729 -22.79 5.98 -12.80
CA TYR A 729 -23.78 5.37 -11.92
C TYR A 729 -24.35 6.42 -10.96
N PHE A 730 -25.63 6.75 -11.14
CA PHE A 730 -26.45 7.49 -10.18
C PHE A 730 -26.99 6.53 -9.12
N PHE A 731 -26.39 6.49 -7.94
CA PHE A 731 -26.77 5.63 -6.82
C PHE A 731 -27.29 6.48 -5.65
N ASN A 732 -28.59 6.43 -5.38
CA ASN A 732 -29.26 7.46 -4.59
C ASN A 732 -28.86 8.85 -5.13
N ARG A 733 -28.46 9.78 -4.25
CA ARG A 733 -27.92 11.08 -4.63
C ARG A 733 -26.49 11.03 -5.17
N SER A 734 -25.77 9.93 -5.03
CA SER A 734 -24.35 9.86 -5.41
C SER A 734 -24.16 9.70 -6.91
N ILE A 735 -23.17 10.41 -7.47
CA ILE A 735 -22.75 10.29 -8.87
C ILE A 735 -21.40 9.59 -8.88
N LEU A 736 -21.36 8.36 -9.38
CA LEU A 736 -20.15 7.54 -9.42
C LEU A 736 -19.66 7.36 -10.85
N LEU A 737 -18.34 7.37 -11.03
CA LEU A 737 -17.67 7.11 -12.30
C LEU A 737 -16.79 5.88 -12.17
N LYS A 738 -16.93 4.95 -13.12
CA LYS A 738 -15.93 3.92 -13.39
C LYS A 738 -15.31 4.19 -14.76
N PRO A 739 -14.04 4.63 -14.83
CA PRO A 739 -13.38 4.84 -16.10
C PRO A 739 -13.26 3.54 -16.92
N LYS A 740 -13.10 3.69 -18.23
CA LYS A 740 -12.81 2.57 -19.13
C LYS A 740 -11.47 1.89 -18.73
N GLY A 741 -11.43 0.56 -18.76
CA GLY A 741 -10.27 -0.25 -18.39
C GLY A 741 -10.03 -0.38 -16.88
N LYS A 742 -10.82 0.32 -16.05
CA LYS A 742 -10.76 0.25 -14.59
C LYS A 742 -11.92 -0.58 -14.05
N GLU A 743 -11.69 -1.19 -12.90
CA GLU A 743 -12.70 -1.96 -12.16
C GLU A 743 -13.28 -1.16 -10.98
N LYS A 744 -12.62 -0.06 -10.58
CA LYS A 744 -13.02 0.74 -9.43
C LYS A 744 -13.95 1.90 -9.78
N PHE A 745 -14.99 2.07 -8.98
CA PHE A 745 -15.87 3.23 -9.00
C PHE A 745 -15.30 4.35 -8.11
N ILE A 746 -15.51 5.58 -8.53
CA ILE A 746 -15.07 6.80 -7.85
C ILE A 746 -16.31 7.67 -7.65
N LEU A 747 -16.59 8.13 -6.43
CA LEU A 747 -17.66 9.09 -6.16
C LEU A 747 -17.22 10.48 -6.64
N ILE A 748 -17.79 10.96 -7.73
CA ILE A 748 -17.38 12.20 -8.40
C ILE A 748 -18.28 13.40 -8.09
N GLY A 749 -19.39 13.18 -7.40
CA GLY A 749 -20.33 14.25 -7.09
C GLY A 749 -21.66 13.76 -6.56
N ASN A 750 -22.65 14.64 -6.54
CA ASN A 750 -23.99 14.32 -6.05
C ASN A 750 -25.09 15.10 -6.81
N GLN A 751 -26.29 14.52 -6.80
CA GLN A 751 -27.53 15.15 -7.22
C GLN A 751 -28.17 15.88 -6.04
N SER A 752 -29.07 16.81 -6.36
CA SER A 752 -29.84 17.52 -5.34
C SER A 752 -30.72 16.55 -4.53
N ILE A 753 -31.24 17.01 -3.39
CA ILE A 753 -32.19 16.23 -2.56
C ILE A 753 -33.54 15.96 -3.25
N ARG A 754 -33.82 16.65 -4.36
CA ARG A 754 -35.09 16.57 -5.08
C ARG A 754 -35.44 15.14 -5.47
N GLY A 755 -36.67 14.72 -5.16
CA GLY A 755 -37.20 13.40 -5.55
C GLY A 755 -36.70 12.20 -4.75
N PHE A 756 -35.83 12.40 -3.75
CA PHE A 756 -35.33 11.34 -2.86
C PHE A 756 -36.10 11.21 -1.54
N HIS A 757 -37.11 12.06 -1.30
CA HIS A 757 -37.97 11.89 -0.13
C HIS A 757 -39.00 10.79 -0.38
N HIS A 758 -38.87 9.63 0.30
CA HIS A 758 -39.74 8.47 0.07
C HIS A 758 -41.18 8.68 0.57
N ASN A 759 -41.34 9.44 1.66
CA ASN A 759 -42.64 9.62 2.32
C ASN A 759 -43.47 10.78 1.76
N PHE A 760 -42.87 11.74 1.05
CA PHE A 760 -43.54 12.95 0.57
C PHE A 760 -43.15 13.23 -0.87
N GLN A 761 -44.11 13.67 -1.68
CA GLN A 761 -43.81 14.20 -3.01
C GLN A 761 -43.23 15.61 -2.84
N SER A 762 -41.93 15.74 -3.01
CA SER A 762 -41.25 17.05 -3.02
C SER A 762 -40.37 17.15 -4.25
N LEU A 763 -40.58 18.21 -5.01
CA LEU A 763 -39.75 18.62 -6.14
C LEU A 763 -38.80 19.76 -5.77
N ASP A 764 -38.73 20.15 -4.49
CA ASP A 764 -37.84 21.19 -4.02
C ASP A 764 -36.39 20.68 -3.93
N ARG A 765 -35.45 21.50 -4.38
CA ARG A 765 -34.01 21.27 -4.25
C ARG A 765 -33.45 21.81 -2.93
N ASN A 766 -34.23 22.53 -2.13
CA ASN A 766 -33.83 23.17 -0.87
C ASN A 766 -32.59 24.08 -1.04
N GLY A 767 -32.51 24.80 -2.17
CA GLY A 767 -31.39 25.67 -2.50
C GLY A 767 -30.15 24.97 -3.07
N GLU A 768 -30.16 23.63 -3.20
CA GLU A 768 -29.08 22.90 -3.87
C GLU A 768 -29.16 23.07 -5.40
N PRO A 769 -28.02 23.09 -6.12
CA PRO A 769 -28.02 22.98 -7.58
C PRO A 769 -28.53 21.59 -7.99
N PRO A 770 -29.03 21.40 -9.23
CA PRO A 770 -29.51 20.10 -9.72
C PRO A 770 -28.51 18.96 -9.50
N TYR A 771 -27.23 19.25 -9.72
CA TYR A 771 -26.12 18.36 -9.44
C TYR A 771 -24.85 19.16 -9.15
N SER A 772 -23.86 18.52 -8.55
CA SER A 772 -22.53 19.07 -8.29
C SER A 772 -21.47 18.02 -8.60
N ILE A 773 -20.37 18.45 -9.23
CA ILE A 773 -19.22 17.60 -9.56
C ILE A 773 -17.99 18.13 -8.84
N LEU A 774 -17.25 17.23 -8.21
CA LEU A 774 -16.02 17.52 -7.50
C LEU A 774 -14.87 17.63 -8.51
N PRO A 775 -14.26 18.82 -8.69
CA PRO A 775 -13.23 19.00 -9.72
C PRO A 775 -12.02 18.09 -9.54
N PHE A 776 -11.67 17.75 -8.30
CA PHE A 776 -10.46 16.99 -8.02
C PHE A 776 -10.61 15.48 -8.18
N SER A 777 -11.83 14.95 -8.24
CA SER A 777 -12.11 13.51 -8.40
C SER A 777 -12.10 13.07 -9.88
N ILE A 778 -11.90 14.02 -10.79
CA ILE A 778 -11.84 13.83 -12.24
C ILE A 778 -10.51 14.42 -12.74
N SER A 779 -9.90 13.82 -13.77
CA SER A 779 -8.64 14.30 -14.35
C SER A 779 -8.56 14.10 -15.87
N GLU A 780 -7.91 15.07 -16.53
CA GLU A 780 -7.56 15.02 -17.97
C GLU A 780 -6.49 13.96 -18.26
N GLU A 781 -5.70 13.58 -17.25
CA GLU A 781 -4.49 12.75 -17.37
C GLU A 781 -4.78 11.24 -17.39
N VAL A 782 -6.05 10.84 -17.24
CA VAL A 782 -6.50 9.42 -17.15
C VAL A 782 -7.24 8.96 -18.40
N ILE A 783 -7.20 9.77 -19.45
CA ILE A 783 -7.92 9.50 -20.68
C ILE A 783 -7.01 8.61 -21.54
N PRO A 784 -7.43 7.36 -21.85
CA PRO A 784 -6.65 6.46 -22.70
C PRO A 784 -6.48 6.97 -24.13
#